data_AF-A0A8I2BBJ2-F1
#
_entry.id   AF-A0A8I2BBJ2-F1
#
_cell.length_a   1.000
_cell.length_b   1.000
_cell.length_c   1.000
_cell.angle_alpha   90.00
_cell.angle_beta   90.00
_cell.angle_gamma   90.00
#
_symmetry.space_group_name_H-M   'P 1'
#
loop_
_entity.id
_entity.type
_entity.pdbx_description
1 polymer ?
#
loop_
_entity_poly.entity_id
_entity_poly.type
_entity_poly.pdbx_seq_one_letter_code
_entity_poly.pdbx_strand_id
1 'polypeptide(L)'
;DDLELDSAVIGRDGKDGKDGVYIGKDAIQGKDGADGKDGISVRGADGTDGVTIYAKDGKDGADGSEGHIGLTGLKGLDGKDATADIYVREGKAGLNGQDGRDGITRVMYDDEDGTQHQVATFDDGLLFGGDTGDTVARNINQQLDIKGGVTDPDKLSDNNIGVVANGEDALTVKLAKDLKGLDSIETKTLNVTEKLTAGDIETNTLTVKETLTAKEVGADKVTVKDTLQIGEGDNPVTINQNGMDMGGRSITNVKASADPDAAATVGQLGAVLNESRQNDAYLDNRITNLDNKTRKGLAGAAALAALHPLDFDPDDKLTFAAGLGHYGGQNAAAVGAFYRPDDKTMFSVGASMGNGENMVNVGVSFALDRVNRQTTSKVAMAKEIVELKQQMMQMQQMLNARGLWLDPSLGAEFPDTPENHWAYEYVKTLAGNGIIEGYPDGTFDGERRMTRYEFAAMLYRAMMNGAQLDPRAAKEFAPELGRIRVDRISGTDSQRHKVERVRVNNEDVAKRDIYGTEVDPSQVEKEKAALAAEKQAREQAEKAAKAKEAQLKEAQKVREQQAREAEKARIEQAKAQERQAREAEKARIEQAKAQEKQAREAEKVRLKEAKAQEKQAREAEKAQKTKEPVDVLSKPSLFR
;
A
#
# COMPACT_ATOMS: atom_id res chain seq x y z
N ASP A 1 175.68 18.43 1.29
CA ASP A 1 175.19 17.96 2.60
C ASP A 1 173.67 17.83 2.60
N ASP A 2 173.06 16.70 2.31
CA ASP A 2 173.27 15.65 1.31
C ASP A 2 172.09 14.69 1.50
N LEU A 3 171.67 14.07 0.40
CA LEU A 3 170.94 12.80 0.31
C LEU A 3 169.43 12.81 0.63
N GLU A 4 168.57 12.09 -0.07
CA GLU A 4 168.53 11.54 -1.42
C GLU A 4 167.10 10.96 -1.54
N LEU A 5 166.48 11.06 -2.71
CA LEU A 5 165.30 10.28 -3.08
C LEU A 5 165.80 8.88 -3.43
N ASP A 6 165.31 7.85 -2.73
CA ASP A 6 165.55 6.48 -3.17
C ASP A 6 164.26 5.65 -3.33
N SER A 7 164.28 5.00 -4.46
CA SER A 7 163.37 4.10 -5.16
C SER A 7 162.42 3.18 -4.37
N ALA A 8 161.25 2.96 -4.97
CA ALA A 8 160.26 1.96 -4.61
C ALA A 8 160.80 0.53 -4.75
N VAL A 9 160.45 -0.35 -3.79
CA VAL A 9 160.63 -1.80 -3.92
C VAL A 9 159.36 -2.55 -3.52
N ILE A 10 158.98 -3.40 -4.47
CA ILE A 10 157.88 -4.37 -4.53
C ILE A 10 158.19 -5.57 -3.62
N GLY A 11 157.25 -5.95 -2.76
CA GLY A 11 157.22 -7.24 -2.07
C GLY A 11 156.60 -8.31 -2.96
N ARG A 12 157.26 -9.47 -3.06
CA ARG A 12 156.95 -10.56 -4.01
C ARG A 12 155.70 -11.36 -3.62
N ASP A 13 155.06 -11.90 -4.66
CA ASP A 13 154.12 -13.02 -4.58
C ASP A 13 154.71 -14.21 -3.79
N GLY A 14 153.92 -14.72 -2.84
CA GLY A 14 154.11 -16.03 -2.22
C GLY A 14 153.43 -17.13 -3.06
N LYS A 15 153.99 -18.34 -3.04
CA LYS A 15 153.36 -19.50 -3.69
C LYS A 15 152.05 -19.85 -2.97
N ASP A 16 151.07 -20.22 -3.79
CA ASP A 16 149.69 -20.64 -3.49
C ASP A 16 148.77 -19.46 -3.18
N GLY A 17 148.09 -19.01 -4.24
CA GLY A 17 147.28 -17.80 -4.25
C GLY A 17 146.15 -17.80 -3.21
N LYS A 18 145.90 -16.59 -2.67
CA LYS A 18 144.58 -16.00 -2.45
C LYS A 18 144.70 -14.52 -2.07
N ASP A 19 143.77 -13.78 -2.64
CA ASP A 19 143.43 -12.35 -2.67
C ASP A 19 144.18 -11.34 -1.77
N GLY A 20 144.66 -10.28 -2.44
CA GLY A 20 145.16 -9.07 -1.79
C GLY A 20 144.02 -8.17 -1.32
N VAL A 21 143.90 -7.98 -0.01
CA VAL A 21 143.08 -6.93 0.59
C VAL A 21 143.92 -5.66 0.74
N TYR A 22 143.68 -4.68 -0.14
CA TYR A 22 144.22 -3.33 -0.05
C TYR A 22 143.36 -2.51 0.92
N ILE A 23 143.90 -2.16 2.10
CA ILE A 23 143.37 -1.03 2.88
C ILE A 23 144.55 -0.10 3.15
N GLY A 24 144.40 1.16 2.75
CA GLY A 24 145.45 2.18 2.79
C GLY A 24 146.12 2.31 4.16
N LYS A 25 147.34 2.87 4.12
CA LYS A 25 148.41 2.97 5.14
C LYS A 25 148.07 3.30 6.62
N ASP A 26 146.81 3.41 7.01
CA ASP A 26 146.37 3.72 8.38
C ASP A 26 145.33 2.70 8.92
N ALA A 27 145.11 1.55 8.27
CA ALA A 27 144.32 0.45 8.82
C ALA A 27 145.16 -0.38 9.81
N ILE A 28 144.78 -0.38 11.09
CA ILE A 28 145.32 -1.30 12.09
C ILE A 28 144.84 -2.70 11.72
N GLN A 29 145.77 -3.53 11.24
CA GLN A 29 145.54 -4.97 11.07
C GLN A 29 145.16 -5.56 12.44
N GLY A 30 143.92 -6.05 12.56
CA GLY A 30 143.56 -6.92 13.68
C GLY A 30 144.51 -8.12 13.67
N LYS A 31 145.03 -8.50 14.85
CA LYS A 31 145.85 -9.72 14.95
C LYS A 31 145.05 -10.90 14.39
N ASP A 32 145.70 -11.71 13.56
CA ASP A 32 145.14 -12.95 13.02
C ASP A 32 144.42 -13.72 14.13
N GLY A 33 143.12 -13.96 13.94
CA GLY A 33 142.37 -14.92 14.74
C GLY A 33 142.88 -16.32 14.41
N ALA A 34 142.85 -17.24 15.39
CA ALA A 34 143.24 -18.63 15.18
C ALA A 34 142.51 -19.25 13.98
N ASP A 35 143.23 -20.08 13.23
CA ASP A 35 142.87 -20.71 11.94
C ASP A 35 141.36 -20.95 11.72
N GLY A 36 140.86 -20.42 10.59
CA GLY A 36 139.55 -20.78 10.03
C GLY A 36 138.54 -19.64 9.90
N LYS A 37 138.91 -18.37 10.11
CA LYS A 37 138.01 -17.23 9.90
C LYS A 37 138.71 -16.09 9.17
N ASP A 38 138.74 -16.17 7.84
CA ASP A 38 139.08 -15.03 6.99
C ASP A 38 137.91 -14.03 7.03
N GLY A 39 138.18 -12.82 7.51
CA GLY A 39 137.17 -11.76 7.59
C GLY A 39 137.74 -10.37 7.83
N ILE A 40 136.99 -9.35 7.42
CA ILE A 40 137.30 -7.92 7.63
C ILE A 40 136.47 -7.44 8.82
N SER A 41 137.12 -6.94 9.89
CA SER A 41 136.45 -6.36 11.06
C SER A 41 136.74 -4.86 11.19
N VAL A 42 135.71 -4.06 11.46
CA VAL A 42 135.85 -2.65 11.85
C VAL A 42 135.45 -2.52 13.31
N ARG A 43 136.37 -2.06 14.15
CA ARG A 43 136.13 -1.89 15.59
C ARG A 43 135.46 -0.57 15.93
N GLY A 44 134.54 -0.63 16.89
CA GLY A 44 133.98 0.53 17.57
C GLY A 44 135.00 1.22 18.49
N ALA A 45 134.65 2.41 18.99
CA ALA A 45 135.50 3.19 19.88
C ALA A 45 135.77 2.49 21.24
N ASP A 46 134.94 1.53 21.60
CA ASP A 46 135.07 0.64 22.77
C ASP A 46 136.02 -0.54 22.52
N GLY A 47 136.52 -0.70 21.29
CA GLY A 47 137.42 -1.77 20.89
C GLY A 47 136.75 -3.10 20.58
N THR A 48 135.41 -3.17 20.59
CA THR A 48 134.65 -4.34 20.13
C THR A 48 134.39 -4.25 18.63
N ASP A 49 134.16 -5.37 17.95
CA ASP A 49 133.92 -5.37 16.51
C ASP A 49 132.47 -4.91 16.24
N GLY A 50 132.32 -3.78 15.54
CA GLY A 50 131.02 -3.20 15.20
C GLY A 50 130.46 -3.72 13.88
N VAL A 51 131.33 -3.99 12.91
CA VAL A 51 130.99 -4.66 11.64
C VAL A 51 132.03 -5.73 11.36
N THR A 52 131.58 -6.94 11.07
CA THR A 52 132.42 -8.06 10.66
C THR A 52 131.90 -8.63 9.34
N ILE A 53 132.76 -8.82 8.36
CA ILE A 53 132.42 -9.50 7.10
C ILE A 53 133.25 -10.76 7.04
N TYR A 54 132.60 -11.93 6.97
CA TYR A 54 133.28 -13.22 6.95
C TYR A 54 132.53 -14.22 6.06
N ALA A 55 133.26 -15.20 5.55
CA ALA A 55 132.64 -16.41 5.00
C ALA A 55 132.48 -17.42 6.13
N LYS A 56 131.26 -17.90 6.35
CA LYS A 56 131.07 -19.07 7.23
C LYS A 56 131.62 -20.27 6.47
N ASP A 57 132.58 -20.97 7.06
CA ASP A 57 133.30 -22.13 6.50
C ASP A 57 134.52 -21.85 5.57
N GLY A 58 135.02 -20.60 5.53
CA GLY A 58 136.45 -20.32 5.32
C GLY A 58 137.10 -20.80 4.00
N LYS A 59 136.39 -20.75 2.86
CA LYS A 59 137.00 -20.87 1.52
C LYS A 59 136.32 -19.91 0.55
N ASP A 60 137.13 -19.20 -0.26
CA ASP A 60 136.66 -18.24 -1.27
C ASP A 60 135.49 -18.80 -2.04
N GLY A 61 134.50 -17.95 -2.30
CA GLY A 61 133.17 -18.25 -2.83
C GLY A 61 133.07 -18.90 -4.22
N ALA A 62 133.94 -19.87 -4.51
CA ALA A 62 133.85 -20.81 -5.63
C ALA A 62 132.92 -22.01 -5.31
N ASP A 63 132.71 -22.35 -4.03
CA ASP A 63 132.02 -23.60 -3.61
C ASP A 63 130.60 -23.37 -3.06
N GLY A 64 130.10 -22.13 -3.05
CA GLY A 64 128.74 -21.81 -2.59
C GLY A 64 128.56 -21.61 -1.07
N SER A 65 129.65 -21.42 -0.32
CA SER A 65 129.62 -21.07 1.11
C SER A 65 128.98 -19.68 1.33
N GLU A 66 128.16 -19.53 2.37
CA GLU A 66 127.42 -18.28 2.63
C GLU A 66 128.31 -17.16 3.16
N GLY A 67 128.14 -15.97 2.56
CA GLY A 67 128.77 -14.74 3.03
C GLY A 67 127.91 -14.08 4.11
N HIS A 68 128.57 -13.70 5.20
CA HIS A 68 127.95 -13.16 6.40
C HIS A 68 128.49 -11.76 6.73
N ILE A 69 127.61 -10.87 7.17
CA ILE A 69 127.89 -9.53 7.66
C ILE A 69 127.31 -9.43 9.07
N GLY A 70 128.15 -9.67 10.07
CA GLY A 70 127.83 -9.42 11.47
C GLY A 70 127.83 -7.92 11.75
N LEU A 71 126.74 -7.43 12.33
CA LEU A 71 126.58 -6.07 12.82
C LEU A 71 126.31 -6.12 14.32
N THR A 72 127.06 -5.31 15.08
CA THR A 72 126.85 -5.13 16.51
C THR A 72 126.30 -3.72 16.74
N GLY A 73 125.05 -3.66 17.16
CA GLY A 73 124.37 -2.45 17.60
C GLY A 73 124.73 -2.05 19.03
N LEU A 74 124.19 -0.92 19.47
CA LEU A 74 124.24 -0.55 20.88
C LEU A 74 123.49 -1.58 21.73
N LYS A 75 123.81 -1.61 23.02
CA LYS A 75 123.12 -2.48 23.98
C LYS A 75 121.62 -2.27 23.96
N GLY A 76 120.88 -3.37 23.82
CA GLY A 76 119.43 -3.43 23.93
C GLY A 76 118.94 -3.10 25.34
N LEU A 77 117.62 -3.12 25.51
CA LEU A 77 116.97 -2.86 26.81
C LEU A 77 117.35 -3.88 27.89
N ASP A 78 117.79 -5.08 27.48
CA ASP A 78 118.28 -6.13 28.36
C ASP A 78 119.78 -5.97 28.73
N GLY A 79 120.42 -4.91 28.20
CA GLY A 79 121.82 -4.58 28.45
C GLY A 79 122.83 -5.44 27.69
N LYS A 80 122.38 -6.33 26.80
CA LYS A 80 123.24 -7.08 25.87
C LYS A 80 123.37 -6.35 24.55
N ASP A 81 124.46 -6.59 23.83
CA ASP A 81 124.66 -5.99 22.51
C ASP A 81 123.63 -6.58 21.54
N ALA A 82 122.91 -5.71 20.82
CA ALA A 82 122.00 -6.17 19.78
C ALA A 82 122.83 -6.60 18.57
N THR A 83 122.74 -7.85 18.14
CA THR A 83 123.53 -8.34 17.00
C THR A 83 122.64 -8.80 15.87
N ALA A 84 123.06 -8.53 14.64
CA ALA A 84 122.43 -9.06 13.43
C ALA A 84 123.51 -9.63 12.50
N ASP A 85 123.43 -10.92 12.20
CA ASP A 85 124.30 -11.55 11.21
C ASP A 85 123.56 -11.64 9.87
N ILE A 86 123.85 -10.71 8.97
CA ILE A 86 123.17 -10.55 7.68
C ILE A 86 123.84 -11.41 6.61
N TYR A 87 123.06 -12.22 5.90
CA TYR A 87 123.54 -13.04 4.79
C TYR A 87 122.46 -13.19 3.72
N VAL A 88 122.80 -13.83 2.60
CA VAL A 88 121.86 -14.09 1.51
C VAL A 88 121.64 -15.58 1.31
N ARG A 89 120.37 -15.98 1.16
CA ARG A 89 119.96 -17.35 0.83
C ARG A 89 118.76 -17.32 -0.11
N GLU A 90 118.48 -18.47 -0.72
CA GLU A 90 117.15 -18.70 -1.31
C GLU A 90 116.10 -18.76 -0.20
N GLY A 91 115.07 -17.91 -0.30
CA GLY A 91 113.94 -17.88 0.62
C GLY A 91 112.62 -17.95 -0.13
N LYS A 92 111.50 -17.87 0.60
CA LYS A 92 110.15 -18.06 0.02
C LYS A 92 109.94 -17.19 -1.23
N ALA A 93 109.25 -17.72 -2.24
CA ALA A 93 108.95 -16.98 -3.47
C ALA A 93 108.12 -15.71 -3.18
N GLY A 94 108.33 -14.67 -3.99
CA GLY A 94 107.46 -13.48 -4.02
C GLY A 94 106.14 -13.74 -4.74
N LEU A 95 105.30 -12.71 -4.84
CA LEU A 95 103.93 -12.71 -5.38
C LEU A 95 103.82 -13.34 -6.78
N ASN A 96 104.80 -13.10 -7.66
CA ASN A 96 104.78 -13.53 -9.07
C ASN A 96 105.49 -14.86 -9.35
N GLY A 97 106.03 -15.53 -8.32
CA GLY A 97 106.44 -16.93 -8.39
C GLY A 97 107.40 -17.34 -9.51
N GLN A 98 108.13 -16.43 -10.17
CA GLN A 98 109.19 -16.76 -11.13
C GLN A 98 110.34 -15.74 -11.05
N ASP A 99 111.36 -16.10 -10.27
CA ASP A 99 112.58 -16.68 -10.84
C ASP A 99 113.22 -17.67 -9.86
N GLY A 100 113.39 -18.93 -10.31
CA GLY A 100 114.41 -19.83 -9.77
C GLY A 100 114.07 -21.26 -9.35
N ARG A 101 112.80 -21.71 -9.30
CA ARG A 101 112.42 -23.10 -8.86
C ARG A 101 112.92 -23.51 -7.46
N ASP A 102 112.76 -22.63 -6.48
CA ASP A 102 112.24 -22.94 -5.13
C ASP A 102 112.52 -21.81 -4.12
N GLY A 103 113.04 -20.66 -4.58
CA GLY A 103 113.09 -19.43 -3.82
C GLY A 103 113.59 -18.23 -4.63
N ILE A 104 113.35 -17.01 -4.15
CA ILE A 104 114.07 -15.81 -4.64
C ILE A 104 115.23 -15.52 -3.69
N THR A 105 116.28 -14.84 -4.16
CA THR A 105 117.38 -14.40 -3.29
C THR A 105 116.84 -13.44 -2.22
N ARG A 106 117.01 -13.80 -0.96
CA ARG A 106 116.58 -13.02 0.20
C ARG A 106 117.77 -12.55 1.00
N VAL A 107 117.66 -11.33 1.52
CA VAL A 107 118.49 -10.89 2.64
C VAL A 107 117.87 -11.46 3.91
N MET A 108 118.65 -12.27 4.61
CA MET A 108 118.31 -12.89 5.87
C MET A 108 119.19 -12.28 6.96
N TYR A 109 118.74 -12.31 8.20
CA TYR A 109 119.63 -12.07 9.32
C TYR A 109 119.28 -12.97 10.50
N ASP A 110 120.31 -13.46 11.20
CA ASP A 110 120.13 -14.09 12.52
C ASP A 110 120.25 -13.01 13.59
N ASP A 111 119.32 -12.97 14.55
CA ASP A 111 119.37 -12.04 15.69
C ASP A 111 120.32 -12.51 16.80
N GLU A 112 120.37 -11.76 17.91
CA GLU A 112 121.20 -12.04 19.10
C GLU A 112 120.95 -13.41 19.75
N ASP A 113 119.76 -13.98 19.55
CA ASP A 113 119.39 -15.30 20.03
C ASP A 113 119.66 -16.40 18.96
N GLY A 114 120.15 -16.01 17.78
CA GLY A 114 120.36 -16.88 16.64
C GLY A 114 119.06 -17.25 15.90
N THR A 115 117.98 -16.48 16.10
CA THR A 115 116.72 -16.67 15.38
C THR A 115 116.80 -16.01 14.02
N GLN A 116 116.48 -16.78 12.98
CA GLN A 116 116.52 -16.32 11.60
C GLN A 116 115.30 -15.46 11.24
N HIS A 117 115.57 -14.31 10.62
CA HIS A 117 114.57 -13.41 10.06
C HIS A 117 114.84 -13.18 8.58
N GLN A 118 113.78 -12.94 7.81
CA GLN A 118 113.83 -12.66 6.38
C GLN A 118 113.37 -11.22 6.13
N VAL A 119 114.15 -10.45 5.37
CA VAL A 119 113.77 -9.09 4.97
C VAL A 119 112.73 -9.15 3.85
N ALA A 120 111.59 -8.48 4.03
CA ALA A 120 110.55 -8.38 3.02
C ALA A 120 111.01 -7.52 1.83
N THR A 121 110.64 -7.90 0.61
CA THR A 121 110.94 -7.17 -0.63
C THR A 121 109.67 -6.64 -1.28
N PHE A 122 109.79 -5.68 -2.22
CA PHE A 122 108.64 -5.18 -2.97
C PHE A 122 107.95 -6.27 -3.82
N ASP A 123 108.67 -7.35 -4.14
CA ASP A 123 108.17 -8.50 -4.89
C ASP A 123 107.30 -9.45 -4.06
N ASP A 124 107.25 -9.28 -2.74
CA ASP A 124 106.44 -10.12 -1.84
C ASP A 124 104.96 -9.87 -1.99
N GLY A 125 104.60 -8.61 -2.21
CA GLY A 125 103.23 -8.16 -2.28
C GLY A 125 102.38 -8.46 -1.04
N LEU A 126 101.09 -8.18 -1.19
CA LEU A 126 100.00 -8.39 -0.26
C LEU A 126 98.89 -9.14 -1.01
N LEU A 127 98.27 -10.09 -0.30
CA LEU A 127 97.12 -10.86 -0.79
C LEU A 127 95.84 -10.34 -0.16
N PHE A 128 94.80 -10.13 -0.96
CA PHE A 128 93.50 -9.59 -0.55
C PHE A 128 92.39 -10.58 -0.89
N GLY A 129 91.65 -11.06 0.12
CA GLY A 129 90.47 -11.90 -0.07
C GLY A 129 89.20 -11.07 -0.23
N GLY A 130 88.25 -11.57 -1.04
CA GLY A 130 86.84 -11.13 -1.01
C GLY A 130 85.97 -12.12 -0.24
N ASP A 131 84.65 -11.86 -0.18
CA ASP A 131 83.68 -12.80 0.41
C ASP A 131 83.61 -14.12 -0.38
N THR A 132 83.98 -14.06 -1.66
CA THR A 132 84.06 -15.20 -2.59
C THR A 132 85.18 -14.99 -3.62
N GLY A 133 85.69 -16.10 -4.19
CA GLY A 133 86.73 -16.09 -5.23
C GLY A 133 88.16 -16.24 -4.69
N ASP A 134 89.12 -16.32 -5.62
CA ASP A 134 90.55 -16.41 -5.32
C ASP A 134 91.13 -15.04 -4.94
N THR A 135 92.15 -15.00 -4.09
CA THR A 135 92.75 -13.77 -3.57
C THR A 135 93.35 -12.88 -4.67
N VAL A 136 93.17 -11.57 -4.58
CA VAL A 136 93.84 -10.57 -5.42
C VAL A 136 95.22 -10.26 -4.86
N ALA A 137 96.22 -10.22 -5.72
CA ALA A 137 97.62 -10.02 -5.39
C ALA A 137 98.06 -8.60 -5.77
N ARG A 138 98.73 -7.86 -4.87
CA ARG A 138 99.30 -6.52 -5.17
C ARG A 138 100.68 -6.34 -4.57
N ASN A 139 101.60 -5.69 -5.28
CA ASN A 139 102.90 -5.33 -4.70
C ASN A 139 102.78 -4.29 -3.58
N ILE A 140 103.73 -4.29 -2.64
CA ILE A 140 103.67 -3.49 -1.38
C ILE A 140 103.59 -1.97 -1.64
N ASN A 141 104.04 -1.48 -2.79
CA ASN A 141 104.00 -0.07 -3.18
C ASN A 141 102.78 0.31 -4.05
N GLN A 142 101.77 -0.55 -4.15
CA GLN A 142 100.55 -0.29 -4.91
C GLN A 142 99.34 -0.07 -4.01
N GLN A 143 98.53 0.95 -4.30
CA GLN A 143 97.29 1.23 -3.60
C GLN A 143 96.15 0.35 -4.14
N LEU A 144 95.45 -0.37 -3.26
CA LEU A 144 94.20 -1.07 -3.58
C LEU A 144 93.02 -0.28 -3.01
N ASP A 145 92.24 0.34 -3.89
CA ASP A 145 91.02 1.04 -3.51
C ASP A 145 89.80 0.11 -3.58
N ILE A 146 89.08 -0.03 -2.46
CA ILE A 146 87.80 -0.76 -2.39
C ILE A 146 86.75 0.23 -1.85
N LYS A 147 85.92 0.80 -2.74
CA LYS A 147 84.98 1.88 -2.38
C LYS A 147 83.56 1.52 -2.79
N GLY A 148 82.64 1.49 -1.81
CA GLY A 148 81.19 1.24 -2.00
C GLY A 148 80.33 2.51 -2.07
N GLY A 149 80.92 3.71 -1.99
CA GLY A 149 80.25 4.99 -2.25
C GLY A 149 79.45 5.63 -1.10
N VAL A 150 79.12 4.90 -0.03
CA VAL A 150 78.48 5.43 1.20
C VAL A 150 79.51 5.45 2.33
N THR A 151 79.69 6.60 2.99
CA THR A 151 80.75 6.82 4.00
C THR A 151 80.26 6.79 5.45
N ASP A 152 78.96 6.59 5.67
CA ASP A 152 78.30 6.54 6.98
C ASP A 152 77.97 5.08 7.34
N PRO A 153 78.63 4.49 8.37
CA PRO A 153 78.45 3.08 8.74
C PRO A 153 77.02 2.70 9.13
N ASP A 154 76.26 3.63 9.73
CA ASP A 154 74.89 3.37 10.20
C ASP A 154 73.87 3.31 9.04
N LYS A 155 74.29 3.71 7.84
CA LYS A 155 73.46 3.68 6.61
C LYS A 155 73.75 2.49 5.71
N LEU A 156 74.60 1.56 6.17
CA LEU A 156 74.93 0.34 5.45
C LEU A 156 74.01 -0.78 5.91
N SER A 157 73.48 -1.57 4.97
CA SER A 157 72.79 -2.81 5.31
C SER A 157 73.80 -3.96 5.38
N ASP A 158 73.75 -4.74 6.44
CA ASP A 158 74.59 -5.93 6.58
C ASP A 158 74.26 -6.93 5.46
N ASN A 159 75.30 -7.51 4.86
CA ASN A 159 75.21 -8.61 3.87
C ASN A 159 74.56 -8.29 2.51
N ASN A 160 74.12 -7.05 2.25
CA ASN A 160 73.50 -6.68 0.97
C ASN A 160 74.52 -6.27 -0.12
N ILE A 161 75.76 -6.00 0.27
CA ILE A 161 76.88 -5.67 -0.61
C ILE A 161 77.90 -6.80 -0.51
N GLY A 162 78.18 -7.48 -1.61
CA GLY A 162 79.20 -8.53 -1.69
C GLY A 162 80.42 -8.05 -2.47
N VAL A 163 81.61 -8.42 -2.00
CA VAL A 163 82.87 -8.17 -2.71
C VAL A 163 83.36 -9.49 -3.31
N VAL A 164 83.46 -9.56 -4.64
CA VAL A 164 83.91 -10.75 -5.38
C VAL A 164 85.28 -10.48 -5.97
N ALA A 165 86.26 -11.26 -5.56
CA ALA A 165 87.59 -11.26 -6.15
C ALA A 165 87.59 -12.01 -7.48
N ASN A 166 88.16 -11.41 -8.52
CA ASN A 166 88.17 -12.01 -9.86
C ASN A 166 89.42 -12.86 -10.16
N GLY A 167 90.34 -13.03 -9.20
CA GLY A 167 91.56 -13.82 -9.34
C GLY A 167 92.65 -13.18 -10.22
N GLU A 168 92.42 -11.96 -10.72
CA GLU A 168 93.40 -11.19 -11.49
C GLU A 168 93.74 -9.91 -10.74
N ASP A 169 93.03 -8.81 -11.02
CA ASP A 169 93.43 -7.46 -10.57
C ASP A 169 92.34 -6.66 -9.84
N ALA A 170 91.12 -7.20 -9.69
CA ALA A 170 89.97 -6.40 -9.25
C ALA A 170 89.08 -7.10 -8.21
N LEU A 171 88.63 -6.30 -7.23
CA LEU A 171 87.55 -6.65 -6.32
C LEU A 171 86.26 -6.00 -6.84
N THR A 172 85.32 -6.81 -7.31
CA THR A 172 84.04 -6.33 -7.84
C THR A 172 83.01 -6.23 -6.72
N VAL A 173 82.46 -5.03 -6.53
CA VAL A 173 81.40 -4.77 -5.56
C VAL A 173 80.04 -5.00 -6.23
N LYS A 174 79.23 -5.91 -5.69
CA LYS A 174 77.92 -6.27 -6.23
C LYS A 174 76.84 -6.13 -5.17
N LEU A 175 75.63 -5.77 -5.59
CA LEU A 175 74.44 -5.87 -4.75
C LEU A 175 73.94 -7.32 -4.71
N ALA A 176 73.38 -7.72 -3.57
CA ALA A 176 72.63 -8.96 -3.45
C ALA A 176 71.40 -8.93 -4.38
N LYS A 177 71.03 -10.09 -4.92
CA LYS A 177 69.80 -10.23 -5.72
C LYS A 177 68.55 -9.94 -4.88
N ASP A 178 68.58 -10.35 -3.62
CA ASP A 178 67.56 -10.06 -2.63
C ASP A 178 68.13 -9.06 -1.62
N LEU A 179 67.68 -7.81 -1.67
CA LEU A 179 68.06 -6.79 -0.69
C LEU A 179 67.21 -6.94 0.57
N LYS A 180 67.83 -7.12 1.74
CA LYS A 180 67.16 -7.33 3.04
C LYS A 180 67.56 -6.26 4.05
N GLY A 181 66.76 -6.06 5.10
CA GLY A 181 67.11 -5.12 6.18
C GLY A 181 67.22 -3.65 5.72
N LEU A 182 66.48 -3.26 4.68
CA LEU A 182 66.39 -1.87 4.26
C LEU A 182 65.23 -1.17 4.99
N ASP A 183 65.51 -0.02 5.61
CA ASP A 183 64.46 0.81 6.23
C ASP A 183 63.70 1.65 5.19
N SER A 184 64.39 2.13 4.15
CA SER A 184 63.79 2.95 3.10
C SER A 184 64.49 2.82 1.76
N ILE A 185 63.75 3.08 0.68
CA ILE A 185 64.27 3.17 -0.70
C ILE A 185 63.74 4.48 -1.32
N GLU A 186 64.61 5.48 -1.47
CA GLU A 186 64.27 6.74 -2.13
C GLU A 186 64.64 6.66 -3.61
N THR A 187 63.63 6.69 -4.50
CA THR A 187 63.84 6.73 -5.95
C THR A 187 62.87 7.72 -6.59
N LYS A 188 63.27 8.34 -7.70
CA LYS A 188 62.33 9.13 -8.52
C LYS A 188 61.25 8.25 -9.15
N THR A 189 61.61 7.02 -9.52
CA THR A 189 60.70 6.06 -10.16
C THR A 189 61.14 4.66 -9.79
N LEU A 190 60.22 3.91 -9.18
CA LEU A 190 60.38 2.49 -8.91
C LEU A 190 59.66 1.69 -10.01
N ASN A 191 60.42 1.08 -10.91
CA ASN A 191 59.88 0.20 -11.96
C ASN A 191 59.95 -1.25 -11.48
N VAL A 192 58.79 -1.87 -11.22
CA VAL A 192 58.67 -3.29 -10.85
C VAL A 192 58.08 -4.05 -12.04
N THR A 193 58.82 -5.01 -12.59
CA THR A 193 58.43 -5.71 -13.83
C THR A 193 57.47 -6.89 -13.62
N GLU A 194 57.57 -7.57 -12.48
CA GLU A 194 56.75 -8.75 -12.19
C GLU A 194 55.79 -8.53 -11.03
N LYS A 195 56.33 -8.32 -9.81
CA LYS A 195 55.52 -8.26 -8.59
C LYS A 195 56.11 -7.33 -7.55
N LEU A 196 55.29 -6.41 -7.04
CA LEU A 196 55.55 -5.67 -5.82
C LEU A 196 54.81 -6.37 -4.67
N THR A 197 55.52 -6.75 -3.61
CA THR A 197 54.92 -7.19 -2.35
C THR A 197 55.28 -6.15 -1.30
N ALA A 198 54.28 -5.39 -0.83
CA ALA A 198 54.43 -4.38 0.21
C ALA A 198 53.47 -4.72 1.36
N GLY A 199 53.89 -4.41 2.60
CA GLY A 199 53.02 -4.52 3.78
C GLY A 199 51.99 -3.39 3.76
N ASP A 200 52.47 -2.17 3.99
CA ASP A 200 51.68 -0.95 3.89
C ASP A 200 52.13 -0.12 2.66
N ILE A 201 51.16 0.54 2.01
CA ILE A 201 51.41 1.49 0.92
C ILE A 201 50.84 2.85 1.34
N GLU A 202 51.72 3.77 1.70
CA GLU A 202 51.37 5.16 1.96
C GLU A 202 51.72 6.00 0.72
N THR A 203 50.71 6.57 0.06
CA THR A 203 50.89 7.43 -1.12
C THR A 203 49.82 8.51 -1.20
N ASN A 204 50.16 9.68 -1.75
CA ASN A 204 49.20 10.72 -2.08
C ASN A 204 48.24 10.29 -3.19
N THR A 205 48.76 9.57 -4.19
CA THR A 205 48.02 9.11 -5.36
C THR A 205 48.51 7.72 -5.75
N LEU A 206 47.57 6.78 -5.91
CA LEU A 206 47.83 5.49 -6.54
C LEU A 206 47.12 5.46 -7.89
N THR A 207 47.88 5.40 -8.99
CA THR A 207 47.34 5.26 -10.34
C THR A 207 47.58 3.85 -10.84
N VAL A 208 46.51 3.12 -11.16
CA VAL A 208 46.58 1.78 -11.75
C VAL A 208 46.05 1.86 -13.18
N LYS A 209 46.89 1.49 -14.16
CA LYS A 209 46.57 1.69 -15.60
C LYS A 209 45.51 0.73 -16.14
N GLU A 210 45.46 -0.50 -15.63
CA GLU A 210 44.56 -1.53 -16.16
C GLU A 210 43.57 -2.00 -15.11
N THR A 211 44.03 -2.75 -14.10
CA THR A 211 43.13 -3.36 -13.12
C THR A 211 43.79 -3.44 -11.75
N LEU A 212 43.04 -3.00 -10.73
CA LEU A 212 43.36 -3.27 -9.33
C LEU A 212 42.52 -4.47 -8.86
N THR A 213 43.13 -5.64 -8.74
CA THR A 213 42.48 -6.84 -8.22
C THR A 213 42.84 -7.01 -6.75
N ALA A 214 41.91 -6.71 -5.84
CA ALA A 214 42.05 -7.03 -4.42
C ALA A 214 41.24 -8.28 -4.09
N LYS A 215 41.88 -9.29 -3.48
CA LYS A 215 41.18 -10.49 -3.00
C LYS A 215 40.22 -10.14 -1.85
N GLU A 216 40.62 -9.17 -1.04
CA GLU A 216 39.88 -8.62 0.08
C GLU A 216 40.34 -7.18 0.30
N VAL A 217 39.41 -6.27 0.56
CA VAL A 217 39.71 -4.92 1.04
C VAL A 217 39.39 -4.91 2.53
N GLY A 218 40.36 -5.35 3.34
CA GLY A 218 40.21 -5.51 4.80
C GLY A 218 40.34 -4.19 5.59
N ALA A 219 39.85 -3.08 5.05
CA ALA A 219 39.90 -1.80 5.73
C ALA A 219 38.72 -1.67 6.69
N ASP A 220 38.98 -1.37 7.97
CA ASP A 220 37.94 -1.01 8.95
C ASP A 220 37.09 0.18 8.47
N LYS A 221 37.69 1.05 7.65
CA LYS A 221 37.04 2.20 7.04
C LYS A 221 37.64 2.52 5.67
N VAL A 222 36.79 2.52 4.65
CA VAL A 222 37.13 3.09 3.33
C VAL A 222 36.60 4.52 3.29
N THR A 223 37.48 5.51 3.16
CA THR A 223 37.08 6.93 3.07
C THR A 223 37.29 7.42 1.64
N VAL A 224 36.21 7.87 1.00
CA VAL A 224 36.24 8.50 -0.32
C VAL A 224 36.15 10.02 -0.13
N LYS A 225 37.20 10.77 -0.48
CA LYS A 225 37.20 12.24 -0.30
C LYS A 225 36.35 12.95 -1.35
N ASP A 226 36.52 12.58 -2.62
CA ASP A 226 35.77 13.16 -3.75
C ASP A 226 34.77 12.14 -4.28
N THR A 227 35.21 11.27 -5.21
CA THR A 227 34.34 10.27 -5.87
C THR A 227 35.09 8.97 -6.08
N LEU A 228 34.47 7.85 -5.72
CA LEU A 228 34.86 6.51 -6.17
C LEU A 228 34.03 6.19 -7.40
N GLN A 229 34.69 5.99 -8.55
CA GLN A 229 34.05 5.61 -9.80
C GLN A 229 34.33 4.14 -10.11
N ILE A 230 33.28 3.38 -10.43
CA ILE A 230 33.38 1.98 -10.84
C ILE A 230 32.81 1.85 -12.25
N GLY A 231 33.69 1.50 -13.19
CA GLY A 231 33.39 1.41 -14.62
C GLY A 231 33.73 2.68 -15.40
N GLU A 232 33.79 2.53 -16.73
CA GLU A 232 34.08 3.59 -17.69
C GLU A 232 32.83 3.97 -18.50
N GLY A 233 32.84 5.16 -19.12
CA GLY A 233 31.76 5.67 -19.98
C GLY A 233 30.88 6.75 -19.34
N ASP A 234 29.76 7.06 -19.99
CA ASP A 234 28.90 8.21 -19.63
C ASP A 234 28.10 8.00 -18.33
N ASN A 235 27.85 6.74 -17.93
CA ASN A 235 27.06 6.37 -16.75
C ASN A 235 27.79 5.37 -15.84
N PRO A 236 28.89 5.79 -15.19
CA PRO A 236 29.58 4.92 -14.25
C PRO A 236 28.82 4.81 -12.93
N VAL A 237 29.12 3.78 -12.14
CA VAL A 237 28.67 3.74 -10.74
C VAL A 237 29.56 4.68 -9.94
N THR A 238 28.98 5.61 -9.17
CA THR A 238 29.75 6.58 -8.37
C THR A 238 29.34 6.57 -6.91
N ILE A 239 30.30 6.74 -6.01
CA ILE A 239 30.09 6.98 -4.58
C ILE A 239 30.83 8.26 -4.21
N ASN A 240 30.12 9.26 -3.71
CA ASN A 240 30.69 10.55 -3.31
C ASN A 240 29.97 11.10 -2.06
N GLN A 241 30.33 12.31 -1.63
CA GLN A 241 29.72 12.95 -0.45
C GLN A 241 28.21 13.18 -0.57
N ASN A 242 27.66 13.23 -1.79
CA ASN A 242 26.23 13.41 -2.06
C ASN A 242 25.46 12.08 -2.12
N GLY A 243 26.14 10.93 -2.06
CA GLY A 243 25.52 9.60 -2.04
C GLY A 243 26.08 8.64 -3.08
N MET A 244 25.23 7.71 -3.52
CA MET A 244 25.56 6.67 -4.50
C MET A 244 24.71 6.84 -5.76
N ASP A 245 25.36 6.89 -6.93
CA ASP A 245 24.71 6.78 -8.24
C ASP A 245 25.05 5.42 -8.86
N MET A 246 24.03 4.68 -9.28
CA MET A 246 24.18 3.37 -9.90
C MET A 246 24.35 3.42 -11.41
N GLY A 247 24.43 4.61 -12.02
CA GLY A 247 24.61 4.76 -13.48
C GLY A 247 23.49 4.09 -14.27
N GLY A 248 22.26 4.15 -13.76
CA GLY A 248 21.08 3.51 -14.35
C GLY A 248 20.98 1.98 -14.15
N ARG A 249 21.85 1.37 -13.35
CA ARG A 249 21.82 -0.08 -13.07
C ARG A 249 20.83 -0.43 -11.97
N SER A 250 20.20 -1.60 -12.08
CA SER A 250 19.31 -2.13 -11.05
C SER A 250 20.05 -2.48 -9.76
N ILE A 251 19.46 -2.14 -8.61
CA ILE A 251 19.92 -2.59 -7.30
C ILE A 251 19.13 -3.84 -6.91
N THR A 252 19.80 -4.98 -6.83
CA THR A 252 19.21 -6.26 -6.43
C THR A 252 19.66 -6.66 -5.02
N ASN A 253 19.05 -7.71 -4.47
CA ASN A 253 19.34 -8.24 -3.12
C ASN A 253 19.14 -7.22 -1.98
N VAL A 254 18.26 -6.24 -2.18
CA VAL A 254 17.79 -5.34 -1.12
C VAL A 254 16.90 -6.13 -0.17
N LYS A 255 17.25 -6.16 1.11
CA LYS A 255 16.45 -6.83 2.15
C LYS A 255 15.21 -5.99 2.44
N ALA A 256 14.04 -6.65 2.48
CA ALA A 256 12.81 -5.99 2.96
C ALA A 256 12.99 -5.52 4.41
N SER A 257 12.72 -4.25 4.66
CA SER A 257 12.89 -3.60 5.96
C SER A 257 11.60 -2.87 6.36
N ALA A 258 11.35 -2.79 7.67
CA ALA A 258 10.29 -1.97 8.26
C ALA A 258 10.81 -0.59 8.72
N ASP A 259 12.10 -0.32 8.55
CA ASP A 259 12.73 0.96 8.85
C ASP A 259 12.28 2.04 7.83
N PRO A 260 11.76 3.19 8.27
CA PRO A 260 11.35 4.28 7.39
C PRO A 260 12.44 4.83 6.46
N ASP A 261 13.70 4.74 6.89
CA ASP A 261 14.84 5.29 6.15
C ASP A 261 15.51 4.24 5.23
N ALA A 262 15.02 3.00 5.24
CA ALA A 262 15.54 1.93 4.40
C ALA A 262 14.94 1.95 2.98
N ALA A 263 15.71 1.46 2.01
CA ALA A 263 15.24 1.29 0.64
C ALA A 263 14.10 0.24 0.58
N ALA A 264 12.96 0.63 -0.01
CA ALA A 264 11.84 -0.27 -0.22
C ALA A 264 12.09 -1.22 -1.41
N THR A 265 11.77 -2.50 -1.23
CA THR A 265 11.84 -3.49 -2.32
C THR A 265 10.61 -3.38 -3.24
N VAL A 266 10.74 -3.79 -4.50
CA VAL A 266 9.59 -3.87 -5.43
C VAL A 266 8.50 -4.81 -4.90
N GLY A 267 8.87 -5.85 -4.14
CA GLY A 267 7.92 -6.75 -3.49
C GLY A 267 7.06 -6.06 -2.43
N GLN A 268 7.66 -5.18 -1.61
CA GLN A 268 6.91 -4.37 -0.63
C GLN A 268 5.95 -3.40 -1.31
N LEU A 269 6.40 -2.71 -2.36
CA LEU A 269 5.54 -1.81 -3.13
C LEU A 269 4.40 -2.57 -3.83
N GLY A 270 4.69 -3.76 -4.36
CA GLY A 270 3.69 -4.64 -4.97
C GLY A 270 2.61 -5.09 -3.98
N ALA A 271 2.98 -5.37 -2.72
CA ALA A 271 2.02 -5.69 -1.67
C ALA A 271 1.07 -4.51 -1.37
N VAL A 272 1.62 -3.30 -1.21
CA VAL A 272 0.83 -2.07 -1.01
C VAL A 272 -0.11 -1.81 -2.21
N LEU A 273 0.37 -1.99 -3.44
CA LEU A 273 -0.45 -1.80 -4.64
C LEU A 273 -1.60 -2.81 -4.71
N ASN A 274 -1.37 -4.06 -4.33
CA ASN A 274 -2.42 -5.08 -4.30
C ASN A 274 -3.48 -4.79 -3.23
N GLU A 275 -3.08 -4.32 -2.05
CA GLU A 275 -4.01 -3.87 -1.01
C GLU A 275 -4.86 -2.69 -1.49
N SER A 276 -4.25 -1.69 -2.14
CA SER A 276 -4.98 -0.55 -2.73
C SER A 276 -6.01 -1.02 -3.76
N ARG A 277 -5.64 -1.93 -4.68
CA ARG A 277 -6.56 -2.47 -5.69
C ARG A 277 -7.74 -3.22 -5.06
N GLN A 278 -7.51 -3.94 -3.96
CA GLN A 278 -8.58 -4.63 -3.23
C GLN A 278 -9.54 -3.63 -2.56
N ASN A 279 -9.00 -2.56 -1.97
CA ASN A 279 -9.82 -1.49 -1.40
C ASN A 279 -10.65 -0.78 -2.47
N ASP A 280 -10.08 -0.49 -3.64
CA ASP A 280 -10.80 0.11 -4.76
C ASP A 280 -11.96 -0.77 -5.23
N ALA A 281 -11.73 -2.07 -5.40
CA ALA A 281 -12.78 -3.02 -5.75
C ALA A 281 -13.87 -3.12 -4.67
N TYR A 282 -13.50 -3.06 -3.39
CA TYR A 282 -14.46 -3.04 -2.29
C TYR A 282 -15.30 -1.77 -2.29
N LEU A 283 -14.69 -0.60 -2.54
CA LEU A 283 -15.37 0.68 -2.64
C LEU A 283 -16.31 0.71 -3.85
N ASP A 284 -15.89 0.23 -5.01
CA ASP A 284 -16.71 0.17 -6.22
C ASP A 284 -17.98 -0.65 -6.01
N ASN A 285 -17.86 -1.82 -5.38
CA ASN A 285 -19.02 -2.64 -5.02
C ASN A 285 -19.96 -1.92 -4.05
N ARG A 286 -19.43 -1.21 -3.04
CA ARG A 286 -20.26 -0.43 -2.11
C ARG A 286 -20.94 0.74 -2.78
N ILE A 287 -20.26 1.44 -3.68
CA ILE A 287 -20.80 2.56 -4.46
C ILE A 287 -21.92 2.05 -5.37
N THR A 288 -21.69 0.94 -6.10
CA THR A 288 -22.70 0.31 -6.94
C THR A 288 -23.92 -0.13 -6.14
N ASN A 289 -23.71 -0.73 -4.95
CA ASN A 289 -24.81 -1.11 -4.06
C ASN A 289 -25.58 0.11 -3.55
N LEU A 290 -24.89 1.20 -3.20
CA LEU A 290 -25.52 2.44 -2.75
C LEU A 290 -26.31 3.10 -3.88
N ASP A 291 -25.75 3.18 -5.08
CA ASP A 291 -26.44 3.71 -6.27
C ASP A 291 -27.70 2.89 -6.56
N ASN A 292 -27.60 1.55 -6.56
CA ASN A 292 -28.75 0.66 -6.70
C ASN A 292 -29.81 0.88 -5.61
N LYS A 293 -29.41 0.95 -4.33
CA LYS A 293 -30.32 1.20 -3.21
C LYS A 293 -30.98 2.58 -3.32
N THR A 294 -30.25 3.59 -3.75
CA THR A 294 -30.74 4.96 -3.95
C THR A 294 -31.77 5.00 -5.08
N ARG A 295 -31.46 4.40 -6.24
CA ARG A 295 -32.41 4.31 -7.37
C ARG A 295 -33.69 3.57 -7.00
N LYS A 296 -33.58 2.48 -6.23
CA LYS A 296 -34.73 1.75 -5.69
C LYS A 296 -35.56 2.61 -4.73
N GLY A 297 -34.91 3.29 -3.79
CA GLY A 297 -35.58 4.23 -2.87
C GLY A 297 -36.33 5.32 -3.64
N LEU A 298 -35.69 5.94 -4.64
CA LEU A 298 -36.33 6.98 -5.45
C LEU A 298 -37.50 6.44 -6.29
N ALA A 299 -37.39 5.25 -6.87
CA ALA A 299 -38.50 4.60 -7.57
C ALA A 299 -39.69 4.33 -6.63
N GLY A 300 -39.44 3.85 -5.40
CA GLY A 300 -40.48 3.68 -4.39
C GLY A 300 -41.09 5.00 -3.92
N ALA A 301 -40.30 6.08 -3.86
CA ALA A 301 -40.77 7.40 -3.48
C ALA A 301 -41.69 7.98 -4.57
N ALA A 302 -41.31 7.79 -5.84
CA ALA A 302 -42.16 8.12 -6.98
C ALA A 302 -43.48 7.31 -6.97
N ALA A 303 -43.41 6.02 -6.62
CA ALA A 303 -44.62 5.17 -6.50
C ALA A 303 -45.56 5.66 -5.38
N LEU A 304 -45.00 6.05 -4.22
CA LEU A 304 -45.77 6.64 -3.12
C LEU A 304 -46.36 8.01 -3.48
N ALA A 305 -45.63 8.82 -4.27
CA ALA A 305 -46.10 10.12 -4.72
C ALA A 305 -47.27 10.02 -5.72
N ALA A 306 -47.38 8.91 -6.45
CA ALA A 306 -48.50 8.63 -7.34
C ALA A 306 -49.78 8.20 -6.60
N LEU A 307 -49.75 8.03 -5.27
CA LEU A 307 -50.92 7.67 -4.48
C LEU A 307 -51.82 8.89 -4.26
N HIS A 308 -52.99 8.88 -4.89
CA HIS A 308 -54.00 9.92 -4.74
C HIS A 308 -55.32 9.34 -4.20
N PRO A 309 -55.91 9.94 -3.17
CA PRO A 309 -57.25 9.56 -2.70
C PRO A 309 -58.32 10.01 -3.69
N LEU A 310 -59.44 9.28 -3.72
CA LEU A 310 -60.64 9.70 -4.43
C LEU A 310 -61.27 10.95 -3.77
N ASP A 311 -62.21 11.60 -4.45
CA ASP A 311 -62.99 12.70 -3.87
C ASP A 311 -63.73 12.25 -2.60
N PHE A 312 -64.03 13.19 -1.70
CA PHE A 312 -64.71 12.87 -0.44
C PHE A 312 -66.15 12.39 -0.68
N ASP A 313 -66.48 11.25 -0.10
CA ASP A 313 -67.84 10.71 0.01
C ASP A 313 -68.18 10.51 1.50
N PRO A 314 -69.28 11.07 2.02
CA PRO A 314 -69.66 10.93 3.44
C PRO A 314 -70.00 9.49 3.84
N ASP A 315 -70.37 8.62 2.89
CA ASP A 315 -70.66 7.21 3.13
C ASP A 315 -69.37 6.36 3.10
N ASP A 316 -68.38 6.74 2.28
CA ASP A 316 -67.11 6.03 2.09
C ASP A 316 -65.90 6.81 2.61
N LYS A 317 -65.66 6.71 3.92
CA LYS A 317 -64.59 7.43 4.62
C LYS A 317 -63.18 6.86 4.45
N LEU A 318 -63.06 5.63 3.95
CA LEU A 318 -61.80 4.93 3.75
C LEU A 318 -61.61 4.64 2.26
N THR A 319 -60.50 5.12 1.69
CA THR A 319 -60.16 4.89 0.28
C THR A 319 -58.78 4.24 0.16
N PHE A 320 -58.59 3.45 -0.88
CA PHE A 320 -57.30 2.82 -1.20
C PHE A 320 -56.80 3.31 -2.55
N ALA A 321 -55.50 3.48 -2.70
CA ALA A 321 -54.86 3.79 -3.97
C ALA A 321 -53.68 2.84 -4.22
N ALA A 322 -53.35 2.64 -5.49
CA ALA A 322 -52.16 1.95 -5.92
C ALA A 322 -51.38 2.83 -6.90
N GLY A 323 -50.06 2.84 -6.79
CA GLY A 323 -49.17 3.66 -7.59
C GLY A 323 -48.00 2.84 -8.11
N LEU A 324 -47.47 3.22 -9.27
CA LEU A 324 -46.25 2.66 -9.83
C LEU A 324 -45.24 3.79 -10.00
N GLY A 325 -43.97 3.51 -9.69
CA GLY A 325 -42.88 4.49 -9.79
C GLY A 325 -41.69 3.89 -10.53
N HIS A 326 -41.05 4.72 -11.34
CA HIS A 326 -39.87 4.36 -12.11
C HIS A 326 -38.77 5.40 -11.91
N TYR A 327 -37.54 4.97 -11.64
CA TYR A 327 -36.37 5.85 -11.60
C TYR A 327 -35.09 5.09 -11.90
N GLY A 328 -34.26 5.60 -12.82
CA GLY A 328 -32.92 5.08 -13.07
C GLY A 328 -32.85 3.59 -13.45
N GLY A 329 -33.89 3.05 -14.12
CA GLY A 329 -33.99 1.63 -14.49
C GLY A 329 -34.62 0.72 -13.44
N GLN A 330 -35.03 1.24 -12.28
CA GLN A 330 -35.71 0.50 -11.21
C GLN A 330 -37.21 0.81 -11.19
N ASN A 331 -38.03 -0.19 -10.90
CA ASN A 331 -39.50 -0.07 -10.82
C ASN A 331 -39.98 -0.41 -9.41
N ALA A 332 -40.89 0.36 -8.85
CA ALA A 332 -41.53 0.06 -7.57
C ALA A 332 -43.05 0.19 -7.69
N ALA A 333 -43.77 -0.58 -6.87
CA ALA A 333 -45.20 -0.44 -6.69
C ALA A 333 -45.48 0.09 -5.29
N ALA A 334 -46.55 0.84 -5.11
CA ALA A 334 -46.99 1.32 -3.82
C ALA A 334 -48.48 1.13 -3.64
N VAL A 335 -48.90 0.98 -2.39
CA VAL A 335 -50.30 0.89 -1.99
C VAL A 335 -50.51 1.84 -0.81
N GLY A 336 -51.61 2.58 -0.86
CA GLY A 336 -51.98 3.55 0.17
C GLY A 336 -53.40 3.39 0.65
N ALA A 337 -53.63 3.74 1.91
CA ALA A 337 -54.94 3.88 2.51
C ALA A 337 -55.11 5.31 3.04
N PHE A 338 -56.27 5.88 2.79
CA PHE A 338 -56.60 7.25 3.18
C PHE A 338 -57.93 7.25 3.93
N TYR A 339 -57.92 7.81 5.13
CA TYR A 339 -59.10 7.93 5.98
C TYR A 339 -59.48 9.41 6.14
N ARG A 340 -60.69 9.76 5.72
CA ARG A 340 -61.27 11.10 5.85
C ARG A 340 -62.51 11.07 6.75
N PRO A 341 -62.40 11.45 8.05
CA PRO A 341 -63.57 11.50 8.93
C PRO A 341 -64.59 12.58 8.50
N ASP A 342 -64.10 13.68 7.91
CA ASP A 342 -64.84 14.83 7.38
C ASP A 342 -64.19 15.37 6.08
N ASP A 343 -64.78 16.42 5.48
CA ASP A 343 -64.31 17.04 4.24
C ASP A 343 -63.03 17.88 4.41
N LYS A 344 -62.57 18.09 5.64
CA LYS A 344 -61.45 18.98 5.98
C LYS A 344 -60.22 18.24 6.49
N THR A 345 -60.36 17.01 6.93
CA THR A 345 -59.30 16.25 7.58
C THR A 345 -59.05 14.94 6.85
N MET A 346 -57.79 14.65 6.56
CA MET A 346 -57.38 13.36 5.99
C MET A 346 -56.17 12.81 6.73
N PHE A 347 -56.23 11.53 7.05
CA PHE A 347 -55.09 10.72 7.45
C PHE A 347 -54.68 9.83 6.27
N SER A 348 -53.39 9.74 5.99
CA SER A 348 -52.84 8.89 4.93
C SER A 348 -51.75 7.97 5.46
N VAL A 349 -51.73 6.76 4.94
CA VAL A 349 -50.63 5.80 5.14
C VAL A 349 -50.37 5.09 3.82
N GLY A 350 -49.11 4.93 3.44
CA GLY A 350 -48.72 4.26 2.22
C GLY A 350 -47.43 3.48 2.38
N ALA A 351 -47.28 2.42 1.60
CA ALA A 351 -46.08 1.61 1.57
C ALA A 351 -45.68 1.28 0.13
N SER A 352 -44.39 1.34 -0.18
CA SER A 352 -43.83 0.88 -1.46
C SER A 352 -43.10 -0.45 -1.30
N MET A 353 -43.23 -1.31 -2.32
CA MET A 353 -42.65 -2.64 -2.40
C MET A 353 -42.37 -3.05 -3.86
N GLY A 354 -41.64 -4.15 -4.06
CA GLY A 354 -41.43 -4.76 -5.40
C GLY A 354 -40.05 -4.56 -6.02
N ASN A 355 -39.16 -3.76 -5.41
CA ASN A 355 -37.79 -3.53 -5.88
C ASN A 355 -36.69 -3.98 -4.89
N GLY A 356 -37.09 -4.63 -3.79
CA GLY A 356 -36.19 -5.09 -2.73
C GLY A 356 -35.84 -4.03 -1.67
N GLU A 357 -36.36 -2.81 -1.77
CA GLU A 357 -36.23 -1.76 -0.75
C GLU A 357 -37.61 -1.21 -0.42
N ASN A 358 -38.17 -1.63 0.71
CA ASN A 358 -39.52 -1.22 1.10
C ASN A 358 -39.49 0.12 1.82
N MET A 359 -40.51 0.95 1.60
CA MET A 359 -40.65 2.23 2.29
C MET A 359 -42.08 2.43 2.78
N VAL A 360 -42.24 3.31 3.78
CA VAL A 360 -43.54 3.63 4.40
C VAL A 360 -43.65 5.14 4.59
N ASN A 361 -44.81 5.72 4.28
CA ASN A 361 -45.15 7.10 4.60
C ASN A 361 -46.44 7.17 5.44
N VAL A 362 -46.54 8.22 6.26
CA VAL A 362 -47.72 8.53 7.08
C VAL A 362 -47.90 10.05 7.06
N GLY A 363 -49.12 10.53 6.85
CA GLY A 363 -49.41 11.96 6.74
C GLY A 363 -50.77 12.34 7.30
N VAL A 364 -50.92 13.63 7.63
CA VAL A 364 -52.19 14.25 7.99
C VAL A 364 -52.33 15.55 7.21
N SER A 365 -53.49 15.78 6.60
CA SER A 365 -53.79 16.97 5.81
C SER A 365 -55.04 17.66 6.34
N PHE A 366 -55.02 18.99 6.38
CA PHE A 366 -56.15 19.81 6.84
C PHE A 366 -56.49 20.89 5.80
N ALA A 367 -57.78 21.10 5.52
CA ALA A 367 -58.27 22.22 4.72
C ALA A 367 -58.56 23.44 5.60
N LEU A 368 -58.06 24.62 5.21
CA LEU A 368 -58.16 25.86 5.99
C LEU A 368 -59.29 26.81 5.55
N ASP A 369 -60.04 26.49 4.49
CA ASP A 369 -61.05 27.39 3.92
C ASP A 369 -62.31 27.49 4.82
N ARG A 370 -62.89 28.71 4.87
CA ARG A 370 -64.06 29.10 5.67
C ARG A 370 -65.29 29.50 4.84
N VAL A 371 -65.27 29.36 3.50
CA VAL A 371 -66.41 29.78 2.69
C VAL A 371 -67.19 28.56 2.17
N ASN A 372 -68.45 28.48 2.61
CA ASN A 372 -69.43 27.46 2.29
C ASN A 372 -69.78 27.46 0.79
N ARG A 373 -68.91 26.91 -0.06
CA ARG A 373 -69.34 26.39 -1.36
C ARG A 373 -69.93 25.02 -1.08
N GLN A 374 -71.21 24.84 -1.37
CA GLN A 374 -71.83 23.53 -1.44
C GLN A 374 -70.94 22.64 -2.31
N THR A 375 -70.16 21.78 -1.66
CA THR A 375 -69.35 20.76 -2.29
C THR A 375 -70.33 19.70 -2.78
N THR A 376 -70.88 19.94 -3.96
CA THR A 376 -71.70 18.96 -4.65
C THR A 376 -70.78 17.83 -5.11
N SER A 377 -70.44 16.90 -4.20
CA SER A 377 -69.96 15.58 -4.60
C SER A 377 -70.95 15.06 -5.65
N LYS A 378 -70.45 14.49 -6.76
CA LYS A 378 -71.33 13.96 -7.82
C LYS A 378 -72.37 12.98 -7.24
N VAL A 379 -72.02 12.31 -6.14
CA VAL A 379 -72.90 11.41 -5.39
C VAL A 379 -73.95 12.17 -4.58
N ALA A 380 -73.60 13.31 -3.97
CA ALA A 380 -74.57 14.18 -3.28
C ALA A 380 -75.61 14.76 -4.27
N MET A 381 -75.18 15.22 -5.44
CA MET A 381 -76.10 15.63 -6.51
C MET A 381 -76.94 14.45 -7.04
N ALA A 382 -76.36 13.25 -7.17
CA ALA A 382 -77.11 12.08 -7.60
C ALA A 382 -78.18 11.66 -6.58
N LYS A 383 -77.87 11.71 -5.27
CA LYS A 383 -78.84 11.50 -4.19
C LYS A 383 -79.94 12.56 -4.24
N GLU A 384 -79.61 13.84 -4.39
CA GLU A 384 -80.61 14.91 -4.56
C GLU A 384 -81.49 14.71 -5.80
N ILE A 385 -80.94 14.24 -6.94
CA ILE A 385 -81.73 13.95 -8.15
C ILE A 385 -82.65 12.75 -7.95
N VAL A 386 -82.21 11.70 -7.24
CA VAL A 386 -83.05 10.54 -6.91
C VAL A 386 -84.15 10.94 -5.94
N GLU A 387 -83.82 11.79 -4.95
CA GLU A 387 -84.77 12.31 -3.97
C GLU A 387 -85.77 13.28 -4.62
N LEU A 388 -85.34 14.11 -5.58
CA LEU A 388 -86.23 14.93 -6.44
C LEU A 388 -87.15 14.05 -7.30
N LYS A 389 -86.65 12.94 -7.86
CA LYS A 389 -87.48 11.98 -8.62
C LYS A 389 -88.50 11.28 -7.73
N GLN A 390 -88.14 10.97 -6.48
CA GLN A 390 -89.06 10.42 -5.49
C GLN A 390 -90.11 11.45 -5.05
N GLN A 391 -89.72 12.72 -4.87
CA GLN A 391 -90.66 13.81 -4.62
C GLN A 391 -91.59 14.05 -5.83
N MET A 392 -91.10 13.95 -7.07
CA MET A 392 -91.94 14.00 -8.27
C MET A 392 -92.93 12.83 -8.34
N MET A 393 -92.51 11.59 -8.00
CA MET A 393 -93.44 10.45 -7.91
C MET A 393 -94.47 10.61 -6.79
N GLN A 394 -94.08 11.15 -5.62
CA GLN A 394 -95.02 11.44 -4.53
C GLN A 394 -95.97 12.60 -4.87
N MET A 395 -95.51 13.64 -5.56
CA MET A 395 -96.36 14.72 -6.08
C MET A 395 -97.37 14.17 -7.10
N GLN A 396 -96.94 13.26 -7.98
CA GLN A 396 -97.80 12.64 -8.99
C GLN A 396 -98.82 11.67 -8.38
N GLN A 397 -98.46 10.99 -7.28
CA GLN A 397 -99.41 10.20 -6.48
C GLN A 397 -100.36 11.07 -5.64
N MET A 398 -99.90 12.22 -5.11
CA MET A 398 -100.78 13.20 -4.44
C MET A 398 -101.73 13.92 -5.39
N LEU A 399 -101.35 14.10 -6.67
CA LEU A 399 -102.22 14.66 -7.71
C LEU A 399 -103.34 13.67 -8.11
N ASN A 400 -103.05 12.37 -8.17
CA ASN A 400 -104.06 11.34 -8.42
C ASN A 400 -105.00 11.10 -7.21
N ALA A 401 -104.56 11.39 -5.98
CA ALA A 401 -105.38 11.26 -4.77
C ALA A 401 -106.29 12.47 -4.48
N ARG A 402 -106.24 13.55 -5.29
CA ARG A 402 -106.98 14.81 -5.07
C ARG A 402 -108.16 15.05 -6.02
N GLY A 403 -108.67 14.03 -6.71
CA GLY A 403 -109.99 14.08 -7.37
C GLY A 403 -110.15 15.16 -8.45
N LEU A 404 -109.16 15.30 -9.33
CA LEU A 404 -109.31 16.09 -10.55
C LEU A 404 -110.30 15.38 -11.50
N TRP A 405 -111.46 15.99 -11.71
CA TRP A 405 -112.53 15.57 -12.62
C TRP A 405 -112.30 16.03 -14.07
N LEU A 406 -111.09 16.50 -14.37
CA LEU A 406 -110.64 16.95 -15.69
C LEU A 406 -109.38 16.16 -16.03
N ASP A 407 -109.41 15.41 -17.12
CA ASP A 407 -108.24 14.76 -17.68
C ASP A 407 -107.56 15.74 -18.66
N PRO A 408 -106.34 16.24 -18.34
CA PRO A 408 -105.62 17.18 -19.21
C PRO A 408 -105.19 16.57 -20.55
N SER A 409 -105.29 15.25 -20.72
CA SER A 409 -104.93 14.53 -21.95
C SER A 409 -106.07 14.43 -22.96
N LEU A 410 -107.31 14.74 -22.56
CA LEU A 410 -108.48 14.78 -23.44
C LEU A 410 -108.70 16.22 -23.94
N GLY A 411 -108.59 16.43 -25.26
CA GLY A 411 -108.77 17.74 -25.89
C GLY A 411 -109.68 17.66 -27.12
N ALA A 412 -110.51 18.68 -27.31
CA ALA A 412 -111.25 18.94 -28.56
C ALA A 412 -110.98 20.38 -29.01
N GLU A 413 -110.69 20.58 -30.29
CA GLU A 413 -110.26 21.87 -30.84
C GLU A 413 -111.41 22.56 -31.59
N PHE A 414 -111.51 23.88 -31.43
CA PHE A 414 -112.46 24.70 -32.19
C PHE A 414 -111.69 25.64 -33.15
N PRO A 415 -112.17 25.84 -34.39
CA PRO A 415 -111.49 26.69 -35.39
C PRO A 415 -111.31 28.15 -34.97
N ASP A 416 -112.21 28.67 -34.13
CA ASP A 416 -112.23 30.05 -33.63
C ASP A 416 -111.43 30.26 -32.34
N THR A 417 -110.82 29.21 -31.79
CA THR A 417 -109.92 29.29 -30.63
C THR A 417 -108.53 28.73 -31.00
N PRO A 418 -107.64 29.51 -31.65
CA PRO A 418 -106.30 29.06 -32.02
C PRO A 418 -105.35 28.97 -30.82
N GLU A 419 -104.20 28.27 -30.95
CA GLU A 419 -103.21 28.05 -29.88
C GLU A 419 -102.74 29.32 -29.15
N ASN A 420 -102.75 30.48 -29.82
CA ASN A 420 -102.34 31.75 -29.20
C ASN A 420 -103.45 32.43 -28.37
N HIS A 421 -104.67 31.91 -28.41
CA HIS A 421 -105.81 32.49 -27.71
C HIS A 421 -105.67 32.19 -26.22
N TRP A 422 -105.87 33.20 -25.36
CA TRP A 422 -105.71 33.04 -23.90
C TRP A 422 -106.59 31.94 -23.30
N ALA A 423 -107.73 31.65 -23.94
CA ALA A 423 -108.67 30.61 -23.54
C ALA A 423 -108.37 29.22 -24.14
N TYR A 424 -107.36 29.09 -25.01
CA TYR A 424 -107.10 27.86 -25.79
C TYR A 424 -107.01 26.61 -24.92
N GLU A 425 -106.09 26.57 -23.97
CA GLU A 425 -105.89 25.40 -23.09
C GLU A 425 -107.13 25.08 -22.24
N TYR A 426 -107.87 26.10 -21.81
CA TYR A 426 -109.07 25.94 -20.99
C TYR A 426 -110.24 25.38 -21.81
N VAL A 427 -110.52 25.97 -22.98
CA VAL A 427 -111.59 25.53 -23.88
C VAL A 427 -111.29 24.14 -24.42
N LYS A 428 -110.04 23.88 -24.83
CA LYS A 428 -109.58 22.56 -25.30
C LYS A 428 -109.81 21.47 -24.27
N THR A 429 -109.41 21.71 -23.03
CA THR A 429 -109.56 20.74 -21.92
C THR A 429 -111.03 20.55 -21.56
N LEU A 430 -111.82 21.63 -21.44
CA LEU A 430 -113.23 21.52 -21.09
C LEU A 430 -114.07 20.86 -22.18
N ALA A 431 -113.73 21.07 -23.45
CA ALA A 431 -114.40 20.43 -24.57
C ALA A 431 -114.01 18.96 -24.73
N GLY A 432 -112.72 18.63 -24.54
CA GLY A 432 -112.24 17.25 -24.51
C GLY A 432 -112.88 16.42 -23.40
N ASN A 433 -113.22 17.06 -22.27
CA ASN A 433 -113.93 16.45 -21.14
C ASN A 433 -115.47 16.55 -21.26
N GLY A 434 -116.01 17.02 -22.39
CA GLY A 434 -117.46 17.05 -22.67
C GLY A 434 -118.26 18.05 -21.82
N ILE A 435 -117.61 19.05 -21.25
CA ILE A 435 -118.26 20.12 -20.46
C ILE A 435 -118.77 21.22 -21.39
N ILE A 436 -118.05 21.46 -22.49
CA ILE A 436 -118.38 22.39 -23.57
C ILE A 436 -118.51 21.60 -24.86
N GLU A 437 -119.55 21.84 -25.65
CA GLU A 437 -119.78 21.14 -26.94
C GLU A 437 -119.66 22.06 -28.17
N GLY A 438 -119.67 23.39 -27.97
CA GLY A 438 -119.71 24.37 -29.06
C GLY A 438 -121.10 24.49 -29.72
N TYR A 439 -121.17 25.23 -30.81
CA TYR A 439 -122.39 25.44 -31.61
C TYR A 439 -122.48 24.45 -32.79
N PRO A 440 -123.67 24.26 -33.39
CA PRO A 440 -123.86 23.32 -34.50
C PRO A 440 -123.01 23.60 -35.76
N ASP A 441 -122.46 24.80 -35.88
CA ASP A 441 -121.54 25.22 -36.95
C ASP A 441 -120.07 24.84 -36.66
N GLY A 442 -119.78 24.23 -35.50
CA GLY A 442 -118.46 23.76 -35.11
C GLY A 442 -117.58 24.82 -34.42
N THR A 443 -118.12 26.01 -34.11
CA THR A 443 -117.41 27.08 -33.41
C THR A 443 -117.70 27.10 -31.91
N PHE A 444 -116.82 27.72 -31.11
CA PHE A 444 -117.06 27.98 -29.69
C PHE A 444 -117.87 29.27 -29.47
N ASP A 445 -117.70 30.29 -30.33
CA ASP A 445 -118.32 31.63 -30.30
C ASP A 445 -118.13 32.35 -28.96
N GLY A 446 -116.88 32.37 -28.46
CA GLY A 446 -116.52 32.83 -27.10
C GLY A 446 -116.72 34.33 -26.82
N GLU A 447 -116.92 35.15 -27.85
CA GLU A 447 -117.19 36.60 -27.72
C GLU A 447 -118.69 36.90 -27.50
N ARG A 448 -119.56 35.91 -27.69
CA ARG A 448 -121.00 36.05 -27.48
C ARG A 448 -121.35 36.04 -25.99
N ARG A 449 -122.34 36.84 -25.60
CA ARG A 449 -122.91 36.77 -24.25
C ARG A 449 -123.62 35.43 -24.04
N MET A 450 -123.07 34.62 -23.14
CA MET A 450 -123.67 33.37 -22.69
C MET A 450 -124.94 33.62 -21.87
N THR A 451 -125.97 32.82 -22.15
CA THR A 451 -127.23 32.85 -21.40
C THR A 451 -127.10 32.08 -20.09
N ARG A 452 -127.93 32.41 -19.09
CA ARG A 452 -127.96 31.68 -17.80
C ARG A 452 -128.24 30.19 -17.96
N TYR A 453 -129.01 29.80 -18.98
CA TYR A 453 -129.30 28.40 -19.31
C TYR A 453 -128.09 27.66 -19.88
N GLU A 454 -127.31 28.28 -20.77
CA GLU A 454 -126.07 27.70 -21.31
C GLU A 454 -125.04 27.49 -20.19
N PHE A 455 -124.93 28.45 -19.27
CA PHE A 455 -124.05 28.31 -18.11
C PHE A 455 -124.53 27.21 -17.14
N ALA A 456 -125.83 27.11 -16.88
CA ALA A 456 -126.40 26.03 -16.06
C ALA A 456 -126.16 24.64 -16.68
N ALA A 457 -126.20 24.52 -18.02
CA ALA A 457 -125.89 23.29 -18.73
C ALA A 457 -124.41 22.88 -18.58
N MET A 458 -123.49 23.85 -18.61
CA MET A 458 -122.07 23.60 -18.32
C MET A 458 -121.85 23.12 -16.89
N LEU A 459 -122.49 23.76 -15.90
CA LEU A 459 -122.42 23.34 -14.49
C LEU A 459 -122.98 21.94 -14.28
N TYR A 460 -124.09 21.60 -14.95
CA TYR A 460 -124.68 20.26 -14.91
C TYR A 460 -123.73 19.20 -15.49
N ARG A 461 -123.11 19.47 -16.64
CA ARG A 461 -122.14 18.55 -17.27
C ARG A 461 -120.90 18.36 -16.42
N ALA A 462 -120.39 19.42 -15.80
CA ALA A 462 -119.29 19.34 -14.85
C ALA A 462 -119.65 18.44 -13.65
N MET A 463 -120.85 18.60 -13.08
CA MET A 463 -121.34 17.78 -11.98
C MET A 463 -121.50 16.30 -12.36
N MET A 464 -122.00 16.00 -13.57
CA MET A 464 -122.10 14.62 -14.09
C MET A 464 -120.73 13.97 -14.31
N ASN A 465 -119.70 14.77 -14.61
CA ASN A 465 -118.31 14.33 -14.72
C ASN A 465 -117.55 14.34 -13.38
N GLY A 466 -118.25 14.47 -12.24
CA GLY A 466 -117.68 14.31 -10.90
C GLY A 466 -117.24 15.61 -10.21
N ALA A 467 -117.55 16.78 -10.78
CA ALA A 467 -117.30 18.06 -10.12
C ALA A 467 -118.23 18.27 -8.91
N GLN A 468 -117.68 18.70 -7.78
CA GLN A 468 -118.48 19.18 -6.65
C GLN A 468 -118.83 20.65 -6.87
N LEU A 469 -120.13 20.96 -6.94
CA LEU A 469 -120.60 22.34 -7.05
C LEU A 469 -120.49 23.06 -5.70
N ASP A 470 -120.02 24.31 -5.74
CA ASP A 470 -120.05 25.18 -4.56
C ASP A 470 -121.50 25.37 -4.06
N PRO A 471 -121.76 25.33 -2.74
CA PRO A 471 -123.10 25.45 -2.18
C PRO A 471 -123.86 26.73 -2.61
N ARG A 472 -123.15 27.83 -2.92
CA ARG A 472 -123.77 29.06 -3.44
C ARG A 472 -124.20 28.90 -4.90
N ALA A 473 -123.36 28.30 -5.74
CA ALA A 473 -123.66 28.06 -7.15
C ALA A 473 -124.82 27.05 -7.29
N ALA A 474 -124.82 25.99 -6.48
CA ALA A 474 -125.90 25.00 -6.43
C ALA A 474 -127.25 25.64 -6.04
N LYS A 475 -127.24 26.66 -5.18
CA LYS A 475 -128.45 27.41 -4.78
C LYS A 475 -128.90 28.42 -5.84
N GLU A 476 -127.97 29.12 -6.47
CA GLU A 476 -128.25 30.17 -7.46
C GLU A 476 -128.81 29.63 -8.79
N PHE A 477 -128.34 28.46 -9.21
CA PHE A 477 -128.79 27.78 -10.43
C PHE A 477 -129.75 26.61 -10.15
N ALA A 478 -130.23 26.46 -8.90
CA ALA A 478 -131.21 25.43 -8.54
C ALA A 478 -132.48 25.42 -9.43
N PRO A 479 -133.08 26.58 -9.80
CA PRO A 479 -134.24 26.60 -10.69
C PRO A 479 -133.96 26.03 -12.08
N GLU A 480 -132.74 26.19 -12.59
CA GLU A 480 -132.30 25.76 -13.91
C GLU A 480 -131.76 24.31 -13.88
N LEU A 481 -130.94 23.94 -12.88
CA LEU A 481 -130.39 22.59 -12.70
C LEU A 481 -131.49 21.56 -12.39
N GLY A 482 -132.51 21.92 -11.60
CA GLY A 482 -133.64 21.05 -11.30
C GLY A 482 -134.57 20.80 -12.50
N ARG A 483 -134.42 21.58 -13.59
CA ARG A 483 -135.16 21.41 -14.83
C ARG A 483 -134.41 20.59 -15.87
N ILE A 484 -133.10 20.43 -15.72
CA ILE A 484 -132.25 19.71 -16.66
C ILE A 484 -132.13 18.26 -16.19
N ARG A 485 -132.87 17.34 -16.81
CA ARG A 485 -132.63 15.89 -16.69
C ARG A 485 -132.16 15.36 -18.03
N VAL A 486 -131.02 14.67 -18.04
CA VAL A 486 -130.51 13.96 -19.21
C VAL A 486 -130.95 12.50 -19.15
N ASP A 487 -131.87 12.09 -20.02
CA ASP A 487 -132.19 10.69 -20.21
C ASP A 487 -131.19 10.08 -21.22
N ARG A 488 -130.49 9.03 -20.80
CA ARG A 488 -129.58 8.24 -21.64
C ARG A 488 -130.40 7.39 -22.61
N ILE A 489 -130.27 7.65 -23.91
CA ILE A 489 -131.03 6.92 -24.93
C ILE A 489 -130.24 5.69 -25.44
N SER A 490 -128.90 5.74 -25.49
CA SER A 490 -128.03 4.56 -25.67
C SER A 490 -126.54 4.84 -25.36
N GLY A 491 -125.77 3.80 -24.98
CA GLY A 491 -124.31 3.83 -24.74
C GLY A 491 -123.88 3.49 -23.29
N THR A 492 -122.70 2.88 -23.11
CA THR A 492 -122.07 2.62 -21.80
C THR A 492 -121.07 3.74 -21.44
N ASP A 493 -120.70 3.87 -20.16
CA ASP A 493 -119.97 5.03 -19.59
C ASP A 493 -118.62 5.36 -20.23
N SER A 494 -118.08 4.49 -21.11
CA SER A 494 -116.76 4.63 -21.72
C SER A 494 -116.76 4.65 -23.25
N GLN A 495 -117.91 4.86 -23.91
CA GLN A 495 -118.00 4.97 -25.37
C GLN A 495 -118.02 6.42 -25.88
N ARG A 496 -117.22 6.71 -26.91
CA ARG A 496 -117.00 8.04 -27.51
C ARG A 496 -118.18 8.63 -28.30
N HIS A 497 -119.30 7.92 -28.49
CA HIS A 497 -120.43 8.41 -29.30
C HIS A 497 -121.79 8.19 -28.60
N LYS A 498 -122.00 8.80 -27.42
CA LYS A 498 -123.28 8.73 -26.69
C LYS A 498 -124.25 9.83 -27.12
N VAL A 499 -125.55 9.54 -27.10
CA VAL A 499 -126.62 10.49 -27.43
C VAL A 499 -127.56 10.66 -26.23
N GLU A 500 -127.78 11.91 -25.82
CA GLU A 500 -128.46 12.30 -24.59
C GLU A 500 -129.54 13.37 -24.91
N ARG A 501 -130.76 13.25 -24.37
CA ARG A 501 -131.86 14.25 -24.55
C ARG A 501 -132.29 14.85 -23.21
N VAL A 502 -132.55 16.15 -23.20
CA VAL A 502 -132.96 16.91 -22.00
C VAL A 502 -134.48 17.11 -21.95
N ARG A 503 -135.15 16.74 -20.83
CA ARG A 503 -136.56 17.09 -20.55
C ARG A 503 -136.79 17.47 -19.07
N VAL A 504 -137.82 18.31 -18.82
CA VAL A 504 -138.12 19.02 -17.56
C VAL A 504 -139.41 18.48 -16.91
N ASN A 505 -139.41 18.23 -15.58
CA ASN A 505 -140.53 18.27 -14.59
C ASN A 505 -140.33 17.20 -13.48
N ASN A 506 -140.98 17.22 -12.31
CA ASN A 506 -141.40 18.21 -11.31
C ASN A 506 -141.80 17.30 -10.09
N GLU A 507 -141.42 17.65 -8.84
CA GLU A 507 -141.87 17.07 -7.53
C GLU A 507 -140.91 16.19 -6.68
N ASP A 508 -141.19 16.24 -5.36
CA ASP A 508 -140.35 16.25 -4.14
C ASP A 508 -139.84 14.91 -3.51
N VAL A 509 -139.02 15.07 -2.46
CA VAL A 509 -137.95 14.23 -1.92
C VAL A 509 -138.25 13.74 -0.48
N ALA A 510 -137.83 12.52 -0.10
CA ALA A 510 -137.51 12.21 1.31
C ALA A 510 -136.58 10.98 1.51
N LYS A 511 -135.44 11.21 2.18
CA LYS A 511 -134.47 10.28 2.83
C LYS A 511 -133.30 9.70 2.00
N ARG A 512 -132.12 10.34 1.98
CA ARG A 512 -130.72 9.77 1.92
C ARG A 512 -129.64 10.81 2.30
N ASP A 513 -128.49 10.36 2.81
CA ASP A 513 -127.25 11.14 3.03
C ASP A 513 -126.05 10.52 2.27
N ILE A 514 -124.99 11.30 2.07
CA ILE A 514 -124.00 11.22 0.98
C ILE A 514 -122.95 10.10 1.24
N TYR A 515 -123.00 8.99 0.50
CA TYR A 515 -122.05 7.83 0.44
C TYR A 515 -122.29 6.57 1.29
N GLY A 516 -123.39 6.45 2.04
CA GLY A 516 -124.02 5.18 2.46
C GLY A 516 -123.17 3.92 2.75
N THR A 517 -122.49 3.84 3.91
CA THR A 517 -122.04 2.59 4.60
C THR A 517 -121.87 2.80 6.13
N GLU A 518 -122.16 1.78 6.95
CA GLU A 518 -122.14 1.77 8.45
C GLU A 518 -120.73 1.57 9.06
N VAL A 519 -120.47 2.08 10.28
CA VAL A 519 -119.14 2.05 10.97
C VAL A 519 -119.18 1.25 12.29
N ASP A 520 -118.20 0.35 12.51
CA ASP A 520 -117.98 -0.52 13.70
C ASP A 520 -116.91 0.08 14.68
N PRO A 521 -117.19 0.22 15.99
CA PRO A 521 -116.31 0.89 16.97
C PRO A 521 -115.14 0.07 17.57
N SER A 522 -114.77 -1.12 17.06
CA SER A 522 -113.78 -2.01 17.72
C SER A 522 -112.29 -1.85 17.33
N GLN A 523 -111.90 -0.89 16.49
CA GLN A 523 -110.51 -0.79 15.95
C GLN A 523 -109.57 0.18 16.70
N VAL A 524 -110.08 1.09 17.53
CA VAL A 524 -109.27 2.19 18.11
C VAL A 524 -108.41 1.78 19.32
N GLU A 525 -108.74 0.69 20.02
CA GLU A 525 -108.00 0.22 21.20
C GLU A 525 -106.74 -0.61 20.85
N LYS A 526 -106.72 -1.30 19.70
CA LYS A 526 -105.57 -2.16 19.29
C LYS A 526 -104.34 -1.37 18.86
N GLU A 527 -104.51 -0.20 18.26
CA GLU A 527 -103.40 0.64 17.80
C GLU A 527 -102.67 1.36 18.95
N LYS A 528 -103.36 1.66 20.06
CA LYS A 528 -102.74 2.26 21.25
C LYS A 528 -101.81 1.29 22.01
N ALA A 529 -102.10 -0.01 21.99
CA ALA A 529 -101.28 -1.02 22.66
C ALA A 529 -99.97 -1.35 21.90
N ALA A 530 -100.00 -1.32 20.56
CA ALA A 530 -98.83 -1.61 19.73
C ALA A 530 -97.73 -0.53 19.84
N LEU A 531 -98.11 0.75 19.92
CA LEU A 531 -97.19 1.88 20.02
C LEU A 531 -96.43 1.94 21.37
N ALA A 532 -97.01 1.40 22.43
CA ALA A 532 -96.38 1.34 23.76
C ALA A 532 -95.31 0.22 23.85
N ALA A 533 -95.54 -0.92 23.20
CA ALA A 533 -94.60 -2.04 23.18
C ALA A 533 -93.33 -1.73 22.37
N GLU A 534 -93.46 -0.98 21.26
CA GLU A 534 -92.32 -0.60 20.41
C GLU A 534 -91.36 0.38 21.11
N LYS A 535 -91.88 1.31 21.92
CA LYS A 535 -91.05 2.23 22.72
C LYS A 535 -90.21 1.50 23.77
N GLN A 536 -90.76 0.48 24.44
CA GLN A 536 -90.01 -0.28 25.45
C GLN A 536 -88.91 -1.16 24.84
N ALA A 537 -89.15 -1.74 23.65
CA ALA A 537 -88.14 -2.52 22.94
C ALA A 537 -86.93 -1.67 22.50
N ARG A 538 -87.18 -0.43 22.05
CA ARG A 538 -86.12 0.48 21.59
C ARG A 538 -85.21 0.95 22.73
N GLU A 539 -85.76 1.18 23.92
CA GLU A 539 -84.98 1.60 25.09
C GLU A 539 -84.10 0.46 25.66
N GLN A 540 -84.57 -0.78 25.59
CA GLN A 540 -83.77 -1.95 25.98
C GLN A 540 -82.61 -2.22 25.00
N ALA A 541 -82.85 -2.02 23.70
CA ALA A 541 -81.79 -2.15 22.68
C ALA A 541 -80.69 -1.10 22.85
N GLU A 542 -81.02 0.14 23.22
CA GLU A 542 -80.04 1.20 23.44
C GLU A 542 -79.15 0.93 24.68
N LYS A 543 -79.74 0.41 25.76
CA LYS A 543 -78.98 0.00 26.97
C LYS A 543 -78.03 -1.17 26.66
N ALA A 544 -78.45 -2.14 25.85
CA ALA A 544 -77.61 -3.25 25.43
C ALA A 544 -76.45 -2.81 24.53
N ALA A 545 -76.67 -1.84 23.63
CA ALA A 545 -75.62 -1.30 22.77
C ALA A 545 -74.52 -0.57 23.57
N LYS A 546 -74.90 0.28 24.54
CA LYS A 546 -73.94 1.00 25.40
C LYS A 546 -73.11 0.06 26.27
N ALA A 547 -73.69 -1.05 26.76
CA ALA A 547 -72.97 -2.06 27.51
C ALA A 547 -71.92 -2.80 26.65
N LYS A 548 -72.24 -3.09 25.39
CA LYS A 548 -71.34 -3.77 24.45
C LYS A 548 -70.16 -2.88 24.03
N GLU A 549 -70.41 -1.58 23.86
CA GLU A 549 -69.35 -0.60 23.57
C GLU A 549 -68.36 -0.44 24.73
N ALA A 550 -68.85 -0.44 25.97
CA ALA A 550 -68.01 -0.40 27.16
C ALA A 550 -67.09 -1.64 27.27
N GLN A 551 -67.63 -2.83 27.03
CA GLN A 551 -66.84 -4.08 27.02
C GLN A 551 -65.78 -4.09 25.92
N LEU A 552 -66.07 -3.53 24.74
CA LEU A 552 -65.09 -3.46 23.64
C LEU A 552 -63.92 -2.52 23.96
N LYS A 553 -64.20 -1.37 24.59
CA LYS A 553 -63.16 -0.41 25.01
C LYS A 553 -62.24 -0.99 26.09
N GLU A 554 -62.79 -1.78 27.01
CA GLU A 554 -62.00 -2.45 28.06
C GLU A 554 -61.14 -3.58 27.48
N ALA A 555 -61.68 -4.39 26.57
CA ALA A 555 -60.92 -5.41 25.85
C ALA A 555 -59.79 -4.82 24.99
N GLN A 556 -60.00 -3.65 24.38
CA GLN A 556 -58.97 -2.95 23.62
C GLN A 556 -57.82 -2.46 24.52
N LYS A 557 -58.13 -1.91 25.70
CA LYS A 557 -57.09 -1.49 26.66
C LYS A 557 -56.21 -2.66 27.12
N VAL A 558 -56.81 -3.82 27.40
CA VAL A 558 -56.06 -5.02 27.81
C VAL A 558 -55.15 -5.52 26.68
N ARG A 559 -55.64 -5.54 25.42
CA ARG A 559 -54.81 -5.92 24.27
C ARG A 559 -53.63 -4.97 24.05
N GLU A 560 -53.85 -3.66 24.21
CA GLU A 560 -52.80 -2.66 24.03
C GLU A 560 -51.72 -2.78 25.11
N GLN A 561 -52.12 -3.09 26.35
CA GLN A 561 -51.20 -3.35 27.45
C GLN A 561 -50.36 -4.62 27.22
N GLN A 562 -50.99 -5.70 26.75
CA GLN A 562 -50.29 -6.95 26.38
C GLN A 562 -49.30 -6.74 25.22
N ALA A 563 -49.64 -5.91 24.23
CA ALA A 563 -48.74 -5.60 23.12
C ALA A 563 -47.48 -4.83 23.59
N ARG A 564 -47.64 -3.85 24.50
CA ARG A 564 -46.52 -3.09 25.06
C ARG A 564 -45.59 -3.97 25.91
N GLU A 565 -46.13 -4.94 26.64
CA GLU A 565 -45.33 -5.90 27.41
C GLU A 565 -44.59 -6.89 26.50
N ALA A 566 -45.23 -7.40 25.45
CA ALA A 566 -44.58 -8.26 24.46
C ALA A 566 -43.44 -7.55 23.71
N GLU A 567 -43.60 -6.25 23.40
CA GLU A 567 -42.56 -5.45 22.76
C GLU A 567 -41.37 -5.20 23.68
N LYS A 568 -41.60 -4.90 24.97
CA LYS A 568 -40.53 -4.81 25.98
C LYS A 568 -39.73 -6.11 26.09
N ALA A 569 -40.42 -7.26 26.11
CA ALA A 569 -39.77 -8.56 26.17
C ALA A 569 -38.91 -8.85 24.92
N ARG A 570 -39.38 -8.45 23.72
CA ARG A 570 -38.58 -8.57 22.48
C ARG A 570 -37.32 -7.70 22.50
N ILE A 571 -37.42 -6.46 22.98
CA ILE A 571 -36.28 -5.55 23.10
C ILE A 571 -35.25 -6.12 24.08
N GLU A 572 -35.71 -6.71 25.18
CA GLU A 572 -34.82 -7.32 26.18
C GLU A 572 -34.11 -8.58 25.66
N GLN A 573 -34.83 -9.43 24.90
CA GLN A 573 -34.22 -10.57 24.20
C GLN A 573 -33.18 -10.13 23.17
N ALA A 574 -33.46 -9.07 22.39
CA ALA A 574 -32.50 -8.53 21.43
C ALA A 574 -31.22 -7.99 22.12
N LYS A 575 -31.37 -7.28 23.24
CA LYS A 575 -30.23 -6.82 24.06
C LYS A 575 -29.43 -7.97 24.65
N ALA A 576 -30.08 -9.06 25.06
CA ALA A 576 -29.40 -10.26 25.56
C ALA A 576 -28.59 -10.96 24.46
N GLN A 577 -29.15 -11.09 23.25
CA GLN A 577 -28.44 -11.64 22.09
C GLN A 577 -27.23 -10.79 21.71
N GLU A 578 -27.35 -9.45 21.76
CA GLU A 578 -26.24 -8.55 21.49
C GLU A 578 -25.10 -8.69 22.52
N ARG A 579 -25.44 -8.84 23.81
CA ARG A 579 -24.43 -9.11 24.86
C ARG A 579 -23.72 -10.44 24.63
N GLN A 580 -24.45 -11.50 24.31
CA GLN A 580 -23.87 -12.81 24.00
C GLN A 580 -22.96 -12.76 22.77
N ALA A 581 -23.34 -12.01 21.73
CA ALA A 581 -22.51 -11.82 20.54
C ALA A 581 -21.19 -11.09 20.87
N ARG A 582 -21.26 -10.02 21.68
CA ARG A 582 -20.06 -9.28 22.12
C ARG A 582 -19.13 -10.13 23.00
N GLU A 583 -19.68 -10.98 23.86
CA GLU A 583 -18.90 -11.91 24.68
C GLU A 583 -18.25 -13.02 23.83
N ALA A 584 -18.98 -13.59 22.88
CA ALA A 584 -18.43 -14.56 21.93
C ALA A 584 -17.31 -13.96 21.06
N GLU A 585 -17.45 -12.70 20.65
CA GLU A 585 -16.41 -11.98 19.91
C GLU A 585 -15.16 -11.73 20.75
N LYS A 586 -15.32 -11.30 22.01
CA LYS A 586 -14.19 -11.18 22.95
C LYS A 586 -13.46 -12.51 23.17
N ALA A 587 -14.20 -13.61 23.34
CA ALA A 587 -13.61 -14.93 23.50
C ALA A 587 -12.85 -15.39 22.24
N ARG A 588 -13.37 -15.08 21.03
CA ARG A 588 -12.65 -15.35 19.77
C ARG A 588 -11.35 -14.56 19.66
N ILE A 589 -11.36 -13.29 20.03
CA ILE A 589 -10.16 -12.44 20.03
C ILE A 589 -9.11 -12.99 21.02
N GLU A 590 -9.54 -13.45 22.19
CA GLU A 590 -8.64 -14.02 23.20
C GLU A 590 -8.05 -15.36 22.73
N GLN A 591 -8.85 -16.23 22.12
CA GLN A 591 -8.36 -17.46 21.49
C GLN A 591 -7.36 -17.19 20.36
N ALA A 592 -7.61 -16.19 19.52
CA ALA A 592 -6.69 -15.80 18.46
C ALA A 592 -5.34 -15.30 19.02
N LYS A 593 -5.37 -14.48 20.07
CA LYS A 593 -4.15 -14.04 20.78
C LYS A 593 -3.37 -15.20 21.41
N ALA A 594 -4.07 -16.19 21.97
CA ALA A 594 -3.44 -17.38 22.53
C ALA A 594 -2.77 -18.24 21.43
N GLN A 595 -3.44 -18.43 20.30
CA GLN A 595 -2.88 -19.14 19.14
C GLN A 595 -1.66 -18.42 18.56
N GLU A 596 -1.70 -17.09 18.45
CA GLU A 596 -0.56 -16.29 18.00
C GLU A 596 0.64 -16.42 18.94
N LYS A 597 0.41 -16.42 20.26
CA LYS A 597 1.46 -16.64 21.27
C LYS A 597 2.08 -18.04 21.14
N GLN A 598 1.26 -19.08 21.00
CA GLN A 598 1.72 -20.45 20.80
C GLN A 598 2.51 -20.59 19.49
N ALA A 599 2.07 -19.95 18.41
CA ALA A 599 2.80 -19.94 17.13
C ALA A 599 4.18 -19.29 17.27
N ARG A 600 4.28 -18.14 17.96
CA ARG A 600 5.56 -17.47 18.24
C ARG A 600 6.50 -18.31 19.12
N GLU A 601 5.96 -19.03 20.09
CA GLU A 601 6.75 -19.93 20.93
C GLU A 601 7.25 -21.15 20.14
N ALA A 602 6.40 -21.75 19.29
CA ALA A 602 6.78 -22.84 18.39
C ALA A 602 7.85 -22.41 17.38
N GLU A 603 7.75 -21.19 16.85
CA GLU A 603 8.76 -20.62 15.95
C GLU A 603 10.11 -20.42 16.66
N LYS A 604 10.11 -19.94 17.91
CA LYS A 604 11.33 -19.84 18.72
C LYS A 604 11.99 -21.20 18.97
N VAL A 605 11.19 -22.25 19.20
CA VAL A 605 11.70 -23.62 19.37
C VAL A 605 12.32 -24.12 18.07
N ARG A 606 11.62 -23.98 16.93
CA ARG A 606 12.15 -24.34 15.60
C ARG A 606 13.45 -23.60 15.26
N LEU A 607 13.54 -22.33 15.62
CA LEU A 607 14.77 -21.55 15.40
C LEU A 607 15.93 -22.06 16.26
N LYS A 608 15.66 -22.47 17.52
CA LYS A 608 16.67 -23.09 18.38
C LYS A 608 17.13 -24.45 17.84
N GLU A 609 16.19 -25.28 17.38
CA GLU A 609 16.48 -26.58 16.78
C GLU A 609 17.29 -26.43 15.47
N ALA A 610 16.90 -25.50 14.60
CA ALA A 610 17.65 -25.20 13.37
C ALA A 610 19.08 -24.75 13.65
N LYS A 611 19.28 -23.87 14.66
CA LYS A 611 20.62 -23.45 15.09
C LYS A 611 21.43 -24.60 15.70
N ALA A 612 20.78 -25.52 16.41
CA ALA A 612 21.44 -26.70 16.95
C ALA A 612 21.86 -27.68 15.85
N GLN A 613 21.00 -27.90 14.85
CA GLN A 613 21.31 -28.71 13.67
C GLN A 613 22.43 -28.10 12.84
N GLU A 614 22.44 -26.78 12.65
CA GLU A 614 23.54 -26.08 11.97
C GLU A 614 24.87 -26.23 12.72
N LYS A 615 24.84 -26.12 14.06
CA LYS A 615 26.01 -26.35 14.90
C LYS A 615 26.52 -27.79 14.78
N GLN A 616 25.63 -28.77 14.84
CA GLN A 616 25.97 -30.19 14.65
C GLN A 616 26.52 -30.47 13.25
N ALA A 617 25.96 -29.84 12.20
CA ALA A 617 26.47 -29.95 10.84
C ALA A 617 27.89 -29.37 10.70
N ARG A 618 28.17 -28.21 11.32
CA ARG A 618 29.51 -27.61 11.35
C ARG A 618 30.52 -28.44 12.15
N GLU A 619 30.08 -29.07 13.25
CA GLU A 619 30.92 -29.99 14.03
C GLU A 619 31.20 -31.29 13.27
N ALA A 620 30.21 -31.84 12.54
CA ALA A 620 30.37 -32.98 11.66
C ALA A 620 31.31 -32.69 10.47
N GLU A 621 31.20 -31.49 9.87
CA GLU A 621 32.10 -31.06 8.79
C GLU A 621 33.55 -30.89 9.28
N LYS A 622 33.74 -30.42 10.52
CA LYS A 622 35.07 -30.37 11.18
C LYS A 622 35.61 -31.77 11.49
N ALA A 623 34.75 -32.72 11.86
CA ALA A 623 35.12 -34.12 12.10
C ALA A 623 35.47 -34.88 10.80
N GLN A 624 34.86 -34.52 9.66
CA GLN A 624 35.21 -35.10 8.35
C GLN A 624 36.55 -34.58 7.80
N LYS A 625 36.95 -33.34 8.13
CA LYS A 625 38.26 -32.78 7.72
C LYS A 625 39.47 -33.31 8.50
N THR A 626 39.27 -34.17 9.52
CA THR A 626 40.35 -34.70 10.37
C THR A 626 40.63 -36.19 10.20
N LYS A 627 40.01 -36.87 9.23
CA LYS A 627 40.32 -38.27 8.93
C LYS A 627 40.36 -38.53 7.43
N GLU A 628 41.56 -38.73 6.89
CA GLU A 628 41.99 -39.87 6.05
C GLU A 628 43.42 -39.61 5.53
N PRO A 629 44.20 -40.62 5.04
CA PRO A 629 43.81 -42.00 4.68
C PRO A 629 44.80 -43.12 5.10
N VAL A 630 44.34 -44.38 5.14
CA VAL A 630 45.15 -45.55 4.71
C VAL A 630 44.23 -46.57 4.02
N ASP A 631 44.79 -47.12 2.95
CA ASP A 631 44.33 -47.92 1.81
C ASP A 631 43.69 -49.30 2.10
N VAL A 632 43.06 -49.87 1.04
CA VAL A 632 43.03 -51.30 0.61
C VAL A 632 41.65 -51.77 0.04
N LEU A 633 41.63 -51.93 -1.29
CA LEU A 633 40.98 -52.98 -2.12
C LEU A 633 39.60 -53.56 -1.74
N SER A 634 38.58 -53.32 -2.58
CA SER A 634 37.90 -54.35 -3.41
C SER A 634 36.58 -53.85 -4.04
N LYS A 635 36.37 -54.13 -5.32
CA LYS A 635 35.08 -54.13 -6.04
C LYS A 635 34.47 -55.56 -5.97
N PRO A 636 33.26 -55.87 -6.49
CA PRO A 636 32.01 -55.11 -6.72
C PRO A 636 30.73 -55.88 -6.25
N SER A 637 29.54 -55.25 -6.17
CA SER A 637 28.27 -55.96 -6.47
C SER A 637 27.04 -55.05 -6.65
N LEU A 638 26.23 -55.44 -7.63
CA LEU A 638 24.87 -54.99 -7.99
C LEU A 638 23.80 -55.30 -6.93
N PHE A 639 22.60 -54.73 -7.17
CA PHE A 639 21.27 -54.92 -6.53
C PHE A 639 21.04 -54.05 -5.27
N ARG A 640 19.95 -53.26 -5.14
CA ARG A 640 18.58 -53.35 -5.66
C ARG A 640 17.91 -51.98 -5.67
#